data_AF-A0A851LCD1-F1
#
_entry.id   AF-A0A851LCD1-F1
#
_cell.length_a   1.000
_cell.length_b   1.000
_cell.length_c   1.000
_cell.angle_alpha   90.00
_cell.angle_beta   90.00
_cell.angle_gamma   90.00
#
_symmetry.space_group_name_H-M   'P 1'
#
loop_
_entity.id
_entity.type
_entity.pdbx_description
1 polymer ?
#
loop_
_entity_poly.entity_id
_entity_poly.type
_entity_poly.pdbx_seq_one_letter_code
_entity_poly.pdbx_strand_id
1 'polypeptide(L)'
;LKGSFSIPLTFTADFTPSPSLVVYAIFPNGGVTADSIRFDVALCFENQVKVGFPAKEAHSGSAVQLRLQAAPGSLCAVQAVDENMFFMRPESELTSQTVYGLFPDAYRHGYPAQVEEHSDQCVQPQPTSSLLRGKPQHSFQPDIFSLFRNMGLKIFSNLVIKKPSQCFHRAERKPTVGEITKDQPQFTTRERLPHYSPETWIWSLFSVGSNGSRSVLVTAPAAAAGWKIKTFCLTGRRFGLAPTVSLRTVQPFFVDVTLPYSVIRGETFALKVTVFNYLQQCIQIYVALARSSDFQVEPCRTCRDRECLCAEESKTFRWNVTAVQLGTLNITLRMEVLDTTPGCGGRKPLPATMRRRHTLVKPLLVRPEGVLVEKSYSSLLCPRGGNIAEESVTLRLPDNVVKGSARASISISGDLMGMALQNMDRLVQMPHGCGEQNMVLFAPIVYVLQYLEKTRQLTPEIKERATGFLRNGEYNRPTLLLCLPLWYQTQLLYRHRDGSYSVFGQQDGEGSAWLTAFVVKSFSQARKYIYVDDKNVQDALHWLEQNQLPSGCFATKGSLFHSSLKLPRMSSSAPCFAPVRAWHVPFVPTQSKLMQTTFRCLQPAVHNVTNIYTEAVLAYAFALAGDYETTQELLYKLEEQAIRSGGQIHWSPKPSSPAFTGFWPGTQSMDIELTAYVLLAYLSKPRVHAGDMTTAAGIVAWLTRQQNAYGGFASTQDTVVALQALAKYAARTFSTSGQVLVRVKSQRGFGKAFQVNHQKRLLVQQAALTEVPGQFLVQVHGSSCVFAQTVLRYHQPTPQAAVTFTLRVNTELTNCNQANARVLTVRILAR
;
A
#
# COMPACT_ATOMS: atom_id res chain seq x y z
N LEU A 1 9.28 -33.79 -65.26
CA LEU A 1 7.84 -33.46 -65.12
C LEU A 1 7.73 -32.25 -64.20
N LYS A 2 7.16 -31.13 -64.66
CA LYS A 2 6.78 -29.99 -63.81
C LYS A 2 5.25 -29.97 -63.76
N GLY A 3 4.68 -30.22 -62.60
CA GLY A 3 3.25 -30.05 -62.33
C GLY A 3 3.09 -29.01 -61.22
N SER A 4 2.07 -28.17 -61.32
CA SER A 4 1.66 -27.25 -60.27
C SER A 4 0.20 -27.53 -59.92
N PHE A 5 -0.12 -27.43 -58.64
CA PHE A 5 -1.49 -27.44 -58.15
C PHE A 5 -1.67 -26.23 -57.22
N SER A 6 -2.84 -25.60 -57.28
CA SER A 6 -3.14 -24.41 -56.49
C SER A 6 -4.31 -24.69 -55.57
N ILE A 7 -4.16 -24.41 -54.28
CA ILE A 7 -5.22 -24.54 -53.27
C ILE A 7 -5.59 -23.12 -52.80
N PRO A 8 -6.79 -22.60 -53.12
CA PRO A 8 -7.23 -21.32 -52.60
C PRO A 8 -7.53 -21.43 -51.10
N LEU A 9 -6.88 -20.61 -50.28
CA LEU A 9 -7.09 -20.53 -48.83
C LEU A 9 -7.60 -19.14 -48.46
N THR A 10 -8.60 -19.06 -47.59
CA THR A 10 -9.13 -17.79 -47.06
C THR A 10 -9.01 -17.82 -45.54
N PHE A 11 -8.15 -16.97 -44.99
CA PHE A 11 -7.98 -16.84 -43.55
C PHE A 11 -8.99 -15.84 -42.98
N THR A 12 -9.87 -16.31 -42.09
CA THR A 12 -10.73 -15.46 -41.25
C THR A 12 -10.02 -15.10 -39.93
N ALA A 13 -10.64 -14.25 -39.11
CA ALA A 13 -10.08 -13.86 -37.81
C ALA A 13 -9.81 -15.07 -36.88
N ASP A 14 -10.52 -16.18 -37.06
CA ASP A 14 -10.36 -17.43 -36.29
C ASP A 14 -8.99 -18.09 -36.46
N PHE A 15 -8.30 -17.79 -37.57
CA PHE A 15 -7.01 -18.38 -37.91
C PHE A 15 -5.82 -17.56 -37.37
N THR A 16 -6.08 -16.43 -36.72
CA THR A 16 -5.03 -15.60 -36.10
C THR A 16 -4.54 -16.23 -34.79
N PRO A 17 -3.26 -16.05 -34.40
CA PRO A 17 -2.26 -15.16 -34.97
C PRO A 17 -1.40 -15.77 -36.10
N SER A 18 -1.35 -17.09 -36.24
CA SER A 18 -0.42 -17.74 -37.17
C SER A 18 -0.91 -19.12 -37.65
N PRO A 19 -1.72 -19.19 -38.71
CA PRO A 19 -2.20 -20.45 -39.22
C PRO A 19 -1.06 -21.24 -39.88
N SER A 20 -1.12 -22.55 -39.76
CA SER A 20 -0.14 -23.47 -40.33
C SER A 20 -0.84 -24.47 -41.24
N LEU A 21 -0.22 -24.78 -42.38
CA LEU A 21 -0.72 -25.71 -43.38
C LEU A 21 0.31 -26.82 -43.59
N VAL A 22 -0.16 -28.06 -43.65
CA VAL A 22 0.63 -29.21 -44.12
C VAL A 22 -0.08 -29.84 -45.30
N VAL A 23 0.71 -30.16 -46.31
CA VAL A 23 0.27 -30.91 -47.49
C VAL A 23 1.09 -32.18 -47.54
N TYR A 24 0.43 -33.33 -47.68
CA TYR A 24 1.11 -34.60 -47.85
C TYR A 24 0.44 -35.42 -48.95
N ALA A 25 1.23 -36.26 -49.61
CA ALA A 25 0.76 -37.22 -50.61
C ALA A 25 1.28 -38.62 -50.26
N ILE A 26 0.40 -39.61 -50.38
CA ILE A 26 0.71 -41.03 -50.20
C ILE A 26 0.73 -41.67 -51.58
N PHE A 27 1.86 -42.26 -51.94
CA PHE A 27 2.02 -42.96 -53.21
C PHE A 27 1.59 -44.43 -53.08
N PRO A 28 1.13 -45.08 -54.18
CA PRO A 28 0.71 -46.48 -54.15
C PRO A 28 1.79 -47.47 -53.68
N ASN A 29 3.07 -47.10 -53.80
CA ASN A 29 4.21 -47.89 -53.33
C ASN A 29 4.47 -47.75 -51.81
N GLY A 30 3.60 -47.05 -51.07
CA GLY A 30 3.74 -46.80 -49.64
C GLY A 30 4.67 -45.65 -49.28
N GLY A 31 5.25 -44.95 -50.26
CA GLY A 31 6.03 -43.74 -50.04
C GLY A 31 5.14 -42.57 -49.62
N VAL A 32 5.62 -41.71 -48.73
CA VAL A 32 4.95 -40.47 -48.34
C VAL A 32 5.87 -39.30 -48.69
N THR A 33 5.29 -38.19 -49.13
CA THR A 33 5.96 -36.89 -49.17
C THR A 33 5.08 -35.86 -48.48
N ALA A 34 5.68 -34.94 -47.74
CA ALA A 34 4.95 -33.89 -47.05
C ALA A 34 5.77 -32.61 -47.02
N ASP A 35 5.08 -31.48 -46.97
CA ASP A 35 5.65 -30.16 -46.73
C ASP A 35 4.71 -29.34 -45.85
N SER A 36 5.25 -28.39 -45.10
CA SER A 36 4.48 -27.54 -44.20
C SER A 36 4.93 -26.09 -44.28
N ILE A 37 3.97 -25.17 -44.21
CA ILE A 37 4.22 -23.74 -44.19
C ILE A 37 3.40 -23.08 -43.09
N ARG A 38 3.98 -22.03 -42.49
CA ARG A 38 3.30 -21.16 -41.55
C ARG A 38 3.08 -19.80 -42.19
N PHE A 39 1.91 -19.23 -41.96
CA PHE A 39 1.57 -17.91 -42.45
C PHE A 39 1.58 -16.91 -41.28
N ASP A 40 2.20 -15.76 -41.50
CA ASP A 40 2.04 -14.61 -40.62
C ASP A 40 0.84 -13.80 -41.12
N VAL A 41 -0.22 -13.75 -40.32
CA VAL A 41 -1.48 -13.06 -40.65
C VAL A 41 -1.68 -11.87 -39.71
N ALA A 42 -2.44 -10.88 -40.16
CA ALA A 42 -2.77 -9.72 -39.33
C ALA A 42 -3.58 -10.14 -38.10
N LEU A 43 -3.25 -9.58 -36.93
CA LEU A 43 -3.93 -9.84 -35.65
C LEU A 43 -5.29 -9.13 -35.60
N CYS A 44 -6.29 -9.78 -36.20
CA CYS A 44 -7.64 -9.28 -36.32
C CYS A 44 -8.58 -9.94 -35.30
N PHE A 45 -9.69 -9.29 -34.99
CA PHE A 45 -10.75 -9.84 -34.14
C PHE A 45 -12.07 -9.94 -34.91
N GLU A 46 -12.91 -10.93 -34.59
CA GLU A 46 -14.21 -11.11 -35.25
C GLU A 46 -15.13 -9.89 -35.07
N ASN A 47 -15.20 -9.33 -33.87
CA ASN A 47 -16.01 -8.15 -33.61
C ASN A 47 -15.25 -6.89 -34.04
N GLN A 48 -15.68 -6.28 -35.14
CA GLN A 48 -15.08 -5.06 -35.67
C GLN A 48 -15.57 -3.85 -34.87
N VAL A 49 -14.71 -3.35 -33.98
CA VAL A 49 -15.02 -2.22 -33.11
C VAL A 49 -14.38 -0.94 -33.62
N LYS A 50 -15.16 0.13 -33.70
CA LYS A 50 -14.68 1.49 -33.98
C LYS A 50 -15.21 2.44 -32.92
N VAL A 51 -14.33 3.32 -32.46
CA VAL A 51 -14.66 4.42 -31.56
C VAL A 51 -14.11 5.71 -32.13
N GLY A 52 -14.79 6.83 -31.91
CA GLY A 52 -14.24 8.13 -32.28
C GLY A 52 -15.16 9.30 -32.00
N PHE A 53 -14.62 10.49 -32.22
CA PHE A 53 -15.36 11.75 -32.14
C PHE A 53 -15.46 12.37 -33.55
N PRO A 54 -16.54 13.11 -33.84
CA PRO A 54 -16.67 13.87 -35.09
C PRO A 54 -15.55 14.89 -35.32
N ALA A 55 -15.01 15.46 -34.23
CA ALA A 55 -13.93 16.43 -34.25
C ALA A 55 -12.73 15.92 -33.45
N LYS A 56 -11.51 16.30 -33.85
CA LYS A 56 -10.26 15.97 -33.13
C LYS A 56 -10.02 16.90 -31.94
N GLU A 57 -10.66 18.07 -31.94
CA GLU A 57 -10.54 19.08 -30.89
C GLU A 57 -11.91 19.45 -30.35
N ALA A 58 -11.98 19.70 -29.05
CA ALA A 58 -13.18 20.15 -28.37
C ALA A 58 -12.84 21.21 -27.33
N HIS A 59 -13.79 22.11 -27.06
CA HIS A 59 -13.65 23.09 -25.99
C HIS A 59 -13.85 22.40 -24.63
N SER A 60 -13.03 22.76 -23.64
CA SER A 60 -13.19 22.27 -22.27
C SER A 60 -14.61 22.51 -21.74
N GLY A 61 -15.24 21.49 -21.16
CA GLY A 61 -16.62 21.56 -20.64
C GLY A 61 -17.73 21.54 -21.69
N SER A 62 -17.42 21.44 -22.99
CA SER A 62 -18.43 21.30 -24.04
C SER A 62 -18.96 19.86 -24.14
N ALA A 63 -20.19 19.70 -24.63
CA ALA A 63 -20.75 18.38 -24.91
C ALA A 63 -20.19 17.85 -26.24
N VAL A 64 -19.54 16.69 -26.21
CA VAL A 64 -18.98 16.02 -27.39
C VAL A 64 -19.70 14.70 -27.63
N GLN A 65 -19.88 14.33 -28.90
CA GLN A 65 -20.55 13.09 -29.28
C GLN A 65 -19.52 11.98 -29.48
N LEU A 66 -19.48 11.00 -28.58
CA LEU A 66 -18.73 9.77 -28.74
C LEU A 66 -19.51 8.81 -29.64
N ARG A 67 -18.93 8.39 -30.75
CA ARG A 67 -19.51 7.41 -31.67
C ARG A 67 -18.85 6.05 -31.46
N LEU A 68 -19.66 5.05 -31.17
CA LEU A 68 -19.28 3.65 -30.97
C LEU A 68 -19.95 2.80 -32.04
N GLN A 69 -19.17 1.96 -32.71
CA GLN A 69 -19.66 0.99 -33.69
C GLN A 69 -19.09 -0.38 -33.35
N ALA A 70 -19.95 -1.39 -33.26
CA ALA A 70 -19.58 -2.77 -33.01
C ALA A 70 -20.70 -3.69 -33.51
N ALA A 71 -20.52 -5.00 -33.43
CA ALA A 71 -21.60 -5.95 -33.73
C ALA A 71 -22.87 -5.65 -32.89
N PRO A 72 -24.09 -5.82 -33.46
CA PRO A 72 -25.35 -5.58 -32.75
C PRO A 72 -25.41 -6.28 -31.39
N GLY A 73 -25.89 -5.58 -30.37
CA GLY A 73 -26.01 -6.12 -29.01
C GLY A 73 -24.68 -6.24 -28.25
N SER A 74 -23.55 -5.75 -28.79
CA SER A 74 -22.26 -5.77 -28.09
C SER A 74 -22.28 -4.88 -26.84
N LEU A 75 -21.60 -5.31 -25.79
CA LEU A 75 -21.27 -4.47 -24.64
C LEU A 75 -19.83 -3.96 -24.78
N CYS A 76 -19.67 -2.63 -24.86
CA CYS A 76 -18.39 -1.97 -25.07
C CYS A 76 -17.88 -1.29 -23.80
N ALA A 77 -16.67 -1.60 -23.39
CA ALA A 77 -15.95 -0.90 -22.33
C ALA A 77 -15.13 0.24 -22.94
N VAL A 78 -15.41 1.47 -22.50
CA VAL A 78 -14.71 2.67 -22.98
C VAL A 78 -13.91 3.28 -21.83
N GLN A 79 -12.63 3.48 -22.09
CA GLN A 79 -11.71 4.18 -21.21
C GLN A 79 -11.15 5.41 -21.92
N ALA A 80 -11.15 6.57 -21.27
CA ALA A 80 -10.46 7.77 -21.73
C ALA A 80 -9.54 8.30 -20.63
N VAL A 81 -8.25 8.42 -20.93
CA VAL A 81 -7.21 8.88 -19.99
C VAL A 81 -6.33 9.92 -20.65
N ASP A 82 -5.66 10.74 -19.82
CA ASP A 82 -4.70 11.75 -20.26
C ASP A 82 -3.51 11.10 -20.99
N GLU A 83 -3.11 11.67 -22.12
CA GLU A 83 -1.98 11.25 -22.94
C GLU A 83 -0.66 11.21 -22.15
N ASN A 84 -0.48 12.07 -21.15
CA ASN A 84 0.67 12.06 -20.26
C ASN A 84 0.79 10.76 -19.43
N MET A 85 -0.28 9.99 -19.24
CA MET A 85 -0.18 8.66 -18.61
C MET A 85 0.60 7.66 -19.47
N PHE A 86 0.52 7.78 -20.79
CA PHE A 86 1.11 6.79 -21.70
C PHE A 86 2.63 6.86 -21.69
N PHE A 87 3.20 8.07 -21.62
CA PHE A 87 4.64 8.25 -21.45
C PHE A 87 5.18 7.61 -20.16
N MET A 88 4.33 7.50 -19.14
CA MET A 88 4.74 7.01 -17.82
C MET A 88 4.68 5.48 -17.70
N ARG A 89 3.78 4.80 -18.43
CA ARG A 89 3.58 3.34 -18.41
C ARG A 89 3.12 2.77 -19.75
N PRO A 90 3.98 2.75 -20.79
CA PRO A 90 3.61 2.24 -22.11
C PRO A 90 3.24 0.75 -22.10
N GLU A 91 3.81 -0.04 -21.18
CA GLU A 91 3.53 -1.49 -21.00
C GLU A 91 2.09 -1.82 -20.58
N SER A 92 1.32 -0.81 -20.13
CA SER A 92 -0.10 -0.98 -19.75
C SER A 92 -1.07 -0.88 -20.94
N GLU A 93 -0.55 -0.74 -22.17
CA GLU A 93 -1.39 -0.67 -23.35
C GLU A 93 -1.94 -2.03 -23.77
N LEU A 94 -3.27 -2.13 -23.80
CA LEU A 94 -3.97 -3.27 -24.35
C LEU A 94 -3.88 -3.22 -25.88
N THR A 95 -2.93 -3.95 -26.44
CA THR A 95 -2.76 -4.11 -27.89
C THR A 95 -3.26 -5.48 -28.34
N SER A 96 -3.48 -5.66 -29.65
CA SER A 96 -3.79 -6.98 -30.20
C SER A 96 -2.71 -8.01 -29.85
N GLN A 97 -1.43 -7.61 -29.84
CA GLN A 97 -0.31 -8.47 -29.46
C GLN A 97 -0.39 -8.90 -27.99
N THR A 98 -0.72 -7.96 -27.09
CA THR A 98 -0.91 -8.26 -25.67
C THR A 98 -2.03 -9.29 -25.49
N VAL A 99 -3.17 -9.12 -26.17
CA VAL A 99 -4.33 -10.01 -26.05
C VAL A 99 -4.03 -11.42 -26.58
N TYR A 100 -3.44 -11.56 -27.77
CA TYR A 100 -3.04 -12.86 -28.30
C TYR A 100 -1.90 -13.49 -27.49
N GLY A 101 -1.01 -12.67 -26.91
CA GLY A 101 0.09 -13.11 -26.05
C GLY A 101 -0.31 -13.62 -24.67
N LEU A 102 -1.56 -13.41 -24.23
CA LEU A 102 -2.09 -13.98 -22.98
C LEU A 102 -2.24 -15.50 -23.03
N PHE A 103 -2.27 -16.09 -24.23
CA PHE A 103 -2.47 -17.53 -24.44
C PHE A 103 -1.26 -18.16 -25.15
N PRO A 104 -0.03 -18.07 -24.60
CA PRO A 104 1.18 -18.51 -25.30
C PRO A 104 1.19 -20.02 -25.55
N ASP A 105 0.57 -20.81 -24.66
CA ASP A 105 0.50 -22.27 -24.79
C ASP A 105 -0.48 -22.73 -25.89
N ALA A 106 -1.50 -21.93 -26.21
CA ALA A 106 -2.45 -22.25 -27.30
C ALA A 106 -1.80 -22.21 -28.69
N TYR A 107 -0.68 -21.48 -28.81
CA TYR A 107 0.05 -21.28 -30.06
C TYR A 107 1.47 -21.86 -30.02
N ARG A 108 1.77 -22.68 -29.00
CA ARG A 108 3.08 -23.30 -28.81
C ARG A 108 3.30 -24.43 -29.81
N HIS A 109 4.50 -24.50 -30.38
CA HIS A 109 4.89 -25.50 -31.36
C HIS A 109 5.49 -26.74 -30.72
N GLY A 110 5.43 -27.85 -31.45
CA GLY A 110 5.96 -29.12 -30.97
C GLY A 110 5.04 -29.83 -29.99
N TYR A 111 5.48 -30.99 -29.55
CA TYR A 111 4.82 -31.71 -28.47
C TYR A 111 5.22 -31.13 -27.11
N PRO A 112 4.28 -31.01 -26.15
CA PRO A 112 4.67 -30.81 -24.77
C PRO A 112 5.52 -32.00 -24.29
N ALA A 113 6.44 -31.74 -23.35
CA ALA A 113 7.38 -32.77 -22.87
C ALA A 113 6.68 -34.05 -22.37
N GLN A 114 5.43 -33.95 -21.89
CA GLN A 114 4.66 -35.09 -21.40
C GLN A 114 4.26 -36.09 -22.51
N VAL A 115 4.22 -35.66 -23.77
CA VAL A 115 3.83 -36.51 -24.92
C VAL A 115 4.93 -36.59 -25.98
N GLU A 116 6.14 -36.17 -25.61
CA GLU A 116 7.30 -36.15 -26.50
C GLU A 116 7.77 -37.58 -26.80
N GLU A 117 7.71 -37.96 -28.07
CA GLU A 117 8.19 -39.26 -28.52
C GLU A 117 9.68 -39.19 -28.84
N HIS A 118 10.45 -40.08 -28.23
CA HIS A 118 11.84 -40.31 -28.59
C HIS A 118 11.89 -41.38 -29.69
N SER A 119 12.89 -41.34 -30.58
CA SER A 119 13.02 -42.33 -31.66
C SER A 119 13.56 -43.64 -31.11
N ASP A 120 12.69 -44.67 -31.03
CA ASP A 120 13.03 -45.98 -30.44
C ASP A 120 13.95 -46.84 -31.32
N GLN A 121 14.18 -46.47 -32.59
CA GLN A 121 15.04 -47.19 -33.52
C GLN A 121 16.29 -46.36 -33.83
N CYS A 122 17.36 -46.59 -33.06
CA CYS A 122 18.65 -46.02 -33.37
C CYS A 122 19.54 -47.04 -34.09
N VAL A 123 20.11 -46.66 -35.23
CA VAL A 123 21.01 -47.51 -36.03
C VAL A 123 22.44 -47.26 -35.57
N GLN A 124 23.11 -48.30 -35.06
CA GLN A 124 24.53 -48.27 -34.71
C GLN A 124 25.38 -48.14 -35.99
N PRO A 125 26.35 -47.21 -36.06
CA PRO A 125 27.21 -47.10 -37.23
C PRO A 125 28.08 -48.36 -37.37
N GLN A 126 28.04 -49.02 -38.54
CA GLN A 126 28.95 -50.12 -38.85
C GLN A 126 30.40 -49.59 -38.94
N PRO A 127 31.40 -50.27 -38.35
CA PRO A 127 32.78 -49.82 -38.39
C PRO A 127 33.40 -50.15 -39.76
N THR A 128 33.38 -49.20 -40.69
CA THR A 128 34.22 -49.28 -41.90
C THR A 128 35.64 -48.79 -41.61
N SER A 129 36.61 -49.51 -42.16
CA SER A 129 38.05 -49.41 -41.89
C SER A 129 38.66 -48.03 -42.10
N SER A 130 39.73 -47.80 -41.34
CA SER A 130 40.42 -46.55 -41.01
C SER A 130 41.19 -45.83 -42.14
N LEU A 131 40.79 -45.95 -43.41
CA LEU A 131 41.55 -45.37 -44.54
C LEU A 131 40.77 -44.49 -45.53
N LEU A 132 39.47 -44.25 -45.33
CA LEU A 132 38.71 -43.28 -46.14
C LEU A 132 38.05 -42.23 -45.23
N ARG A 133 38.81 -41.17 -44.88
CA ARG A 133 38.29 -40.03 -44.10
C ARG A 133 37.46 -39.10 -44.99
N GLY A 134 36.36 -39.59 -45.53
CA GLY A 134 35.22 -38.76 -45.91
C GLY A 134 34.37 -38.52 -44.68
N LYS A 135 34.22 -37.26 -44.24
CA LYS A 135 33.29 -36.91 -43.15
C LYS A 135 31.90 -37.46 -43.52
N PRO A 136 31.19 -38.18 -42.63
CA PRO A 136 29.78 -38.46 -42.85
C PRO A 136 29.07 -37.10 -42.98
N GLN A 137 28.51 -36.82 -44.16
CA GLN A 137 27.67 -35.66 -44.36
C GLN A 137 26.47 -35.81 -43.41
N HIS A 138 26.38 -34.95 -42.40
CA HIS A 138 25.18 -34.78 -41.60
C HIS A 138 24.04 -34.35 -42.55
N SER A 139 23.26 -35.31 -43.04
CA SER A 139 22.04 -35.01 -43.77
C SER A 139 20.98 -34.53 -42.76
N PHE A 140 21.06 -33.25 -42.36
CA PHE A 140 19.97 -32.52 -41.72
C PHE A 140 18.81 -32.29 -42.72
N GLN A 141 18.30 -33.36 -43.31
CA GLN A 141 17.04 -33.30 -44.05
C GLN A 141 15.92 -33.64 -43.08
N PRO A 142 14.95 -32.73 -42.82
CA PRO A 142 13.81 -33.00 -41.95
C PRO A 142 13.12 -34.29 -42.40
N ASP A 143 12.74 -35.15 -41.46
CA ASP A 143 11.90 -36.30 -41.74
C ASP A 143 10.42 -35.86 -41.75
N ILE A 144 9.57 -36.62 -42.42
CA ILE A 144 8.15 -36.29 -42.56
C ILE A 144 7.49 -36.21 -41.19
N PHE A 145 7.91 -37.06 -40.25
CA PHE A 145 7.49 -37.01 -38.86
C PHE A 145 7.78 -35.66 -38.17
N SER A 146 8.96 -35.06 -38.39
CA SER A 146 9.31 -33.76 -37.80
C SER A 146 8.39 -32.63 -38.26
N LEU A 147 7.87 -32.68 -39.49
CA LEU A 147 6.93 -31.66 -40.00
C LEU A 147 5.63 -31.67 -39.18
N PHE A 148 5.02 -32.84 -38.99
CA PHE A 148 3.80 -32.98 -38.20
C PHE A 148 4.04 -32.73 -36.71
N ARG A 149 5.18 -33.18 -36.18
CA ARG A 149 5.60 -32.89 -34.80
C ARG A 149 5.70 -31.39 -34.57
N ASN A 150 6.35 -30.64 -35.46
CA ASN A 150 6.51 -29.20 -35.32
C ASN A 150 5.16 -28.47 -35.31
N MET A 151 4.16 -29.00 -36.02
CA MET A 151 2.79 -28.49 -35.99
C MET A 151 1.98 -28.91 -34.75
N GLY A 152 2.55 -29.71 -33.85
CA GLY A 152 1.86 -30.21 -32.66
C GLY A 152 0.86 -31.35 -32.95
N LEU A 153 0.93 -31.98 -34.13
CA LEU A 153 0.03 -33.05 -34.53
C LEU A 153 0.65 -34.43 -34.34
N LYS A 154 0.02 -35.27 -33.52
CA LYS A 154 0.44 -36.66 -33.30
C LYS A 154 -0.22 -37.59 -34.31
N ILE A 155 0.59 -38.33 -35.07
CA ILE A 155 0.12 -39.16 -36.18
C ILE A 155 0.33 -40.63 -35.89
N PHE A 156 -0.72 -41.41 -36.10
CA PHE A 156 -0.70 -42.86 -36.18
C PHE A 156 -0.76 -43.26 -37.65
N SER A 157 0.30 -43.89 -38.14
CA SER A 157 0.39 -44.33 -39.53
C SER A 157 1.02 -45.72 -39.59
N ASN A 158 0.55 -46.53 -40.53
CA ASN A 158 1.18 -47.80 -40.92
C ASN A 158 2.32 -47.62 -41.94
N LEU A 159 2.63 -46.38 -42.33
CA LEU A 159 3.70 -46.03 -43.28
C LEU A 159 4.97 -45.56 -42.56
N VAL A 160 6.12 -45.75 -43.21
CA VAL A 160 7.42 -45.35 -42.66
C VAL A 160 7.61 -43.84 -42.84
N ILE A 161 7.22 -43.07 -41.82
CA ILE A 161 7.29 -41.59 -41.82
C ILE A 161 8.43 -41.01 -40.96
N LYS A 162 9.05 -41.83 -40.09
CA LYS A 162 10.20 -41.49 -39.23
C LYS A 162 11.50 -41.94 -39.88
N LYS A 163 12.52 -41.10 -39.91
CA LYS A 163 13.88 -41.56 -40.26
C LYS A 163 14.55 -42.22 -39.04
N PRO A 164 15.33 -43.31 -39.22
CA PRO A 164 16.11 -43.88 -38.11
C PRO A 164 17.17 -42.87 -37.63
N SER A 165 17.30 -42.72 -36.30
CA SER A 165 18.27 -41.81 -35.68
C SER A 165 19.62 -42.51 -35.46
N GLN A 166 20.74 -41.77 -35.45
CA GLN A 166 22.04 -42.31 -35.05
C GLN A 166 22.19 -42.22 -33.53
N CYS A 167 22.60 -43.32 -32.87
CA CYS A 167 22.79 -43.32 -31.42
C CYS A 167 24.01 -42.45 -31.06
N PHE A 168 23.81 -41.30 -30.40
CA PHE A 168 24.89 -40.59 -29.71
C PHE A 168 24.87 -40.98 -28.24
N HIS A 169 25.94 -41.59 -27.74
CA HIS A 169 26.15 -41.74 -26.31
C HIS A 169 26.18 -40.35 -25.67
N ARG A 170 25.16 -40.04 -24.87
CA ARG A 170 25.04 -38.78 -24.13
C ARG A 170 26.06 -38.82 -22.98
N ALA A 171 27.29 -38.37 -23.23
CA ALA A 171 28.20 -38.05 -22.14
C ALA A 171 27.58 -36.92 -21.31
N GLU A 172 27.45 -37.14 -20.00
CA GLU A 172 26.98 -36.15 -19.04
C GLU A 172 27.81 -34.86 -19.15
N ARG A 173 27.24 -33.84 -19.78
CA ARG A 173 27.80 -32.50 -19.72
C ARG A 173 27.49 -31.94 -18.33
N LYS A 174 28.49 -31.96 -17.44
CA LYS A 174 28.52 -31.07 -16.27
C LYS A 174 28.28 -29.63 -16.75
N PRO A 175 27.43 -28.84 -16.08
CA PRO A 175 27.33 -27.42 -16.37
C PRO A 175 28.62 -26.76 -15.91
N THR A 176 29.46 -26.35 -16.85
CA THR A 176 30.57 -25.45 -16.60
C THR A 176 30.00 -24.09 -16.23
N VAL A 177 30.24 -23.69 -14.98
CA VAL A 177 30.05 -22.32 -14.50
C VAL A 177 30.94 -21.42 -15.36
N GLY A 178 30.32 -20.59 -16.19
CA GLY A 178 31.02 -19.53 -16.91
C GLY A 178 31.50 -18.47 -15.92
N GLU A 179 32.78 -18.15 -15.98
CA GLU A 179 33.37 -16.99 -15.30
C GLU A 179 32.61 -15.72 -15.66
N ILE A 180 32.04 -15.08 -14.63
CA ILE A 180 31.48 -13.74 -14.73
C ILE A 180 32.66 -12.77 -14.76
N THR A 181 32.96 -12.28 -15.96
CA THR A 181 33.82 -11.11 -16.19
C THR A 181 33.31 -9.91 -15.39
N LYS A 182 34.25 -9.27 -14.69
CA LYS A 182 34.12 -8.04 -13.88
C LYS A 182 33.01 -7.09 -14.36
N ASP A 183 32.02 -6.90 -13.49
CA ASP A 183 30.95 -5.92 -13.63
C ASP A 183 31.51 -4.51 -13.85
N GLN A 184 31.12 -3.91 -14.98
CA GLN A 184 30.99 -2.47 -15.09
C GLN A 184 29.97 -1.98 -14.05
N PRO A 185 30.13 -0.78 -13.47
CA PRO A 185 29.12 -0.20 -12.61
C PRO A 185 27.84 0.05 -13.43
N GLN A 186 26.90 -0.89 -13.37
CA GLN A 186 25.52 -0.64 -13.77
C GLN A 186 24.96 0.37 -12.77
N PHE A 187 24.99 1.64 -13.16
CA PHE A 187 24.09 2.62 -12.61
C PHE A 187 22.67 2.11 -12.85
N THR A 188 22.05 1.53 -11.82
CA THR A 188 20.60 1.35 -11.80
C THR A 188 20.00 2.74 -11.77
N THR A 189 19.70 3.30 -12.93
CA THR A 189 18.86 4.48 -13.08
C THR A 189 17.50 4.09 -12.52
N ARG A 190 17.30 4.35 -11.23
CA ARG A 190 15.98 4.29 -10.62
C ARG A 190 15.22 5.46 -11.24
N GLU A 191 14.49 5.19 -12.33
CA GLU A 191 13.60 6.16 -12.95
C GLU A 191 12.61 6.65 -11.91
N ARG A 192 12.92 7.80 -11.29
CA ARG A 192 11.94 8.57 -10.53
C ARG A 192 11.06 9.28 -11.55
N LEU A 193 10.08 8.52 -12.05
CA LEU A 193 8.93 9.05 -12.77
C LEU A 193 8.20 10.05 -11.84
N PRO A 194 8.16 11.35 -12.19
CA PRO A 194 7.40 12.35 -11.43
C PRO A 194 5.97 11.87 -11.25
N HIS A 195 5.47 11.78 -10.02
CA HIS A 195 4.11 11.32 -9.76
C HIS A 195 3.09 12.32 -10.31
N TYR A 196 2.79 12.20 -11.61
CA TYR A 196 1.67 12.85 -12.26
C TYR A 196 0.49 11.90 -12.16
N SER A 197 -0.54 12.28 -11.40
CA SER A 197 -1.79 11.52 -11.25
C SER A 197 -2.88 12.24 -12.05
N PRO A 198 -3.01 11.99 -13.34
CA PRO A 198 -4.05 12.64 -14.14
C PRO A 198 -5.42 12.02 -13.88
N GLU A 199 -6.45 12.82 -14.15
CA GLU A 199 -7.84 12.41 -14.04
C GLU A 199 -8.20 11.38 -15.13
N THR A 200 -8.99 10.36 -14.77
CA THR A 200 -9.65 9.50 -15.76
C THR A 200 -10.93 10.18 -16.21
N TRP A 201 -11.10 10.43 -17.50
CA TRP A 201 -12.27 11.13 -18.04
C TRP A 201 -13.47 10.19 -18.21
N ILE A 202 -13.28 9.05 -18.88
CA ILE A 202 -14.35 8.07 -19.15
C ILE A 202 -13.90 6.71 -18.63
N TRP A 203 -14.77 6.07 -17.84
CA TRP A 203 -14.62 4.69 -17.40
C TRP A 203 -16.00 4.06 -17.28
N SER A 204 -16.54 3.58 -18.40
CA SER A 204 -17.96 3.18 -18.46
C SER A 204 -18.23 2.10 -19.51
N LEU A 205 -19.34 1.39 -19.31
CA LEU A 205 -19.85 0.36 -20.22
C LEU A 205 -21.03 0.91 -21.02
N PHE A 206 -21.01 0.69 -22.34
CA PHE A 206 -22.07 1.08 -23.26
C PHE A 206 -22.56 -0.13 -24.06
N SER A 207 -23.85 -0.41 -24.02
CA SER A 207 -24.50 -1.39 -24.89
C SER A 207 -24.75 -0.80 -26.29
N VAL A 208 -24.34 -1.49 -27.34
CA VAL A 208 -24.60 -1.10 -28.74
C VAL A 208 -25.96 -1.65 -29.15
N GLY A 209 -26.80 -0.80 -29.74
CA GLY A 209 -28.15 -1.17 -30.16
C GLY A 209 -28.19 -2.17 -31.31
N SER A 210 -29.40 -2.57 -31.72
CA SER A 210 -29.65 -3.47 -32.86
C SER A 210 -29.02 -2.99 -34.17
N ASN A 211 -28.82 -1.68 -34.31
CA ASN A 211 -28.29 -1.05 -35.52
C ASN A 211 -26.75 -1.07 -35.59
N GLY A 212 -26.07 -1.70 -34.63
CA GLY A 212 -24.59 -1.81 -34.60
C GLY A 212 -23.85 -0.49 -34.37
N SER A 213 -24.56 0.59 -34.02
CA SER A 213 -24.00 1.91 -33.76
C SER A 213 -24.68 2.57 -32.56
N ARG A 214 -23.91 3.32 -31.77
CA ARG A 214 -24.39 4.11 -30.64
C ARG A 214 -23.64 5.43 -30.55
N SER A 215 -24.40 6.52 -30.45
CA SER A 215 -23.86 7.85 -30.17
C SER A 215 -24.16 8.22 -28.72
N VAL A 216 -23.14 8.57 -27.95
CA VAL A 216 -23.26 8.99 -26.55
C VAL A 216 -22.79 10.42 -26.43
N LEU A 217 -23.61 11.28 -25.82
CA LEU A 217 -23.21 12.64 -25.48
C LEU A 217 -22.41 12.59 -24.17
N VAL A 218 -21.16 13.03 -24.20
CA VAL A 218 -20.27 13.09 -23.03
C VAL A 218 -19.71 14.50 -22.87
N THR A 219 -19.57 14.97 -21.64
CA THR A 219 -19.01 16.30 -21.36
C THR A 219 -17.50 16.22 -21.38
N ALA A 220 -16.85 17.04 -22.22
CA ALA A 220 -15.39 17.14 -22.29
C ALA A 220 -14.80 17.65 -20.96
N PRO A 221 -13.63 17.17 -20.52
CA PRO A 221 -13.01 17.62 -19.26
C PRO A 221 -12.76 19.12 -19.25
N ALA A 222 -12.77 19.70 -18.05
CA ALA A 222 -12.47 21.12 -17.87
C ALA A 222 -10.98 21.44 -18.12
N ALA A 223 -10.10 20.45 -17.97
CA ALA A 223 -8.65 20.59 -18.19
C ALA A 223 -8.31 20.58 -19.69
N ALA A 224 -7.34 21.40 -20.09
CA ALA A 224 -6.76 21.38 -21.43
C ALA A 224 -5.69 20.27 -21.50
N ALA A 225 -5.99 19.17 -22.18
CA ALA A 225 -5.11 18.00 -22.28
C ALA A 225 -5.38 17.20 -23.56
N GLY A 226 -4.43 16.35 -23.94
CA GLY A 226 -4.65 15.29 -24.91
C GLY A 226 -5.29 14.09 -24.21
N TRP A 227 -6.42 13.60 -24.72
CA TRP A 227 -7.10 12.43 -24.18
C TRP A 227 -6.95 11.28 -25.17
N LYS A 228 -6.54 10.11 -24.68
CA LYS A 228 -6.48 8.85 -25.44
C LYS A 228 -7.64 7.98 -25.01
N ILE A 229 -8.39 7.50 -26.00
CA ILE A 229 -9.59 6.69 -25.81
C ILE A 229 -9.30 5.28 -26.29
N LYS A 230 -9.51 4.33 -25.39
CA LYS A 230 -9.39 2.89 -25.61
C LYS A 230 -10.77 2.26 -25.49
N THR A 231 -11.05 1.28 -26.32
CA THR A 231 -12.34 0.60 -26.28
C THR A 231 -12.19 -0.84 -26.73
N PHE A 232 -12.82 -1.74 -25.99
CA PHE A 232 -13.05 -3.12 -26.43
C PHE A 232 -14.52 -3.48 -26.24
N CYS A 233 -15.04 -4.39 -27.04
CA CYS A 233 -16.43 -4.83 -26.97
C CYS A 233 -16.55 -6.35 -26.98
N LEU A 234 -17.57 -6.83 -26.28
CA LEU A 234 -17.90 -8.24 -26.14
C LEU A 234 -19.31 -8.48 -26.66
N THR A 235 -19.49 -9.52 -27.48
CA THR A 235 -20.82 -10.01 -27.88
C THR A 235 -20.83 -11.53 -27.90
N GLY A 236 -21.57 -12.17 -26.98
CA GLY A 236 -21.52 -13.62 -26.80
C GLY A 236 -20.09 -14.12 -26.53
N ARG A 237 -19.52 -14.85 -27.49
CA ARG A 237 -18.13 -15.35 -27.46
C ARG A 237 -17.13 -14.52 -28.26
N ARG A 238 -17.58 -13.43 -28.89
CA ARG A 238 -16.74 -12.60 -29.77
C ARG A 238 -16.14 -11.43 -29.00
N PHE A 239 -14.83 -11.29 -29.11
CA PHE A 239 -14.08 -10.13 -28.63
C PHE A 239 -13.78 -9.19 -29.80
N GLY A 240 -13.65 -7.90 -29.52
CA GLY A 240 -13.24 -6.89 -30.48
C GLY A 240 -12.52 -5.74 -29.79
N LEU A 241 -11.41 -5.30 -30.36
CA LEU A 241 -10.60 -4.20 -29.86
C LEU A 241 -10.60 -3.05 -30.87
N ALA A 242 -10.89 -1.84 -30.42
CA ALA A 242 -10.84 -0.65 -31.24
C ALA A 242 -9.41 -0.06 -31.27
N PRO A 243 -8.98 0.55 -32.38
CA PRO A 243 -7.76 1.34 -32.39
C PRO A 243 -7.88 2.55 -31.44
N THR A 244 -6.78 2.91 -30.79
CA THR A 244 -6.73 4.06 -29.88
C THR A 244 -6.99 5.37 -30.64
N VAL A 245 -7.95 6.16 -30.18
CA VAL A 245 -8.28 7.47 -30.77
C VAL A 245 -7.95 8.59 -29.79
N SER A 246 -7.55 9.75 -30.32
CA SER A 246 -7.25 10.95 -29.52
C SER A 246 -8.30 12.03 -29.67
N LEU A 247 -8.60 12.71 -28.57
CA LEU A 247 -9.34 13.97 -28.54
C LEU A 247 -8.53 14.99 -27.75
N ARG A 248 -8.29 16.17 -28.31
CA ARG A 248 -7.63 17.26 -27.58
C ARG A 248 -8.66 18.21 -27.02
N THR A 249 -8.67 18.39 -25.69
CA THR A 249 -9.42 19.50 -25.09
C THR A 249 -8.55 20.73 -25.11
N VAL A 250 -9.05 21.78 -25.76
CA VAL A 250 -8.38 23.07 -25.83
C VAL A 250 -9.15 24.08 -25.01
N GLN A 251 -8.41 24.82 -24.19
CA GLN A 251 -8.92 26.02 -23.56
C GLN A 251 -8.22 27.22 -24.22
N PRO A 252 -8.98 28.16 -24.82
CA PRO A 252 -8.40 29.28 -25.58
C PRO A 252 -7.49 30.16 -24.72
N PHE A 253 -7.82 30.30 -23.44
CA PHE A 253 -6.94 30.87 -22.42
C PHE A 253 -7.29 30.20 -21.08
N PHE A 254 -6.28 29.92 -20.25
CA PHE A 254 -6.50 29.32 -18.93
C PHE A 254 -5.64 29.98 -17.85
N VAL A 255 -6.08 29.84 -16.60
CA VAL A 255 -5.43 30.41 -15.42
C VAL A 255 -4.98 29.26 -14.54
N ASP A 256 -3.68 29.19 -14.30
CA ASP A 256 -3.08 28.28 -13.33
C ASP A 256 -2.72 29.02 -12.04
N VAL A 257 -2.92 28.37 -10.90
CA VAL A 257 -2.71 28.94 -9.57
C VAL A 257 -1.79 28.01 -8.81
N THR A 258 -0.56 28.47 -8.58
CA THR A 258 0.40 27.70 -7.80
C THR A 258 0.18 27.98 -6.31
N LEU A 259 -0.40 26.99 -5.62
CA LEU A 259 -0.62 27.02 -4.17
C LEU A 259 0.24 25.97 -3.47
N PRO A 260 0.78 26.28 -2.28
CA PRO A 260 1.32 25.24 -1.40
C PRO A 260 0.19 24.34 -0.89
N TYR A 261 0.54 23.12 -0.46
CA TYR A 261 -0.44 22.21 0.15
C TYR A 261 -1.07 22.79 1.42
N SER A 262 -0.28 23.46 2.25
CA SER A 262 -0.74 24.15 3.46
C SER A 262 0.18 25.31 3.82
N VAL A 263 -0.35 26.29 4.55
CA VAL A 263 0.39 27.43 5.11
C VAL A 263 0.19 27.52 6.62
N ILE A 264 1.14 28.06 7.36
CA ILE A 264 0.98 28.33 8.79
C ILE A 264 0.35 29.71 8.97
N ARG A 265 -0.57 29.85 9.94
CA ARG A 265 -1.17 31.14 10.26
C ARG A 265 -0.10 32.19 10.61
N GLY A 266 -0.23 33.38 10.04
CA GLY A 266 0.71 34.47 10.21
C GLY A 266 1.91 34.43 9.27
N GLU A 267 2.15 33.32 8.55
CA GLU A 267 3.18 33.29 7.50
C GLU A 267 2.68 33.98 6.23
N THR A 268 3.57 34.76 5.62
CA THR A 268 3.35 35.35 4.29
C THR A 268 3.90 34.40 3.23
N PHE A 269 3.07 34.04 2.26
CA PHE A 269 3.47 33.24 1.11
C PHE A 269 3.20 33.99 -0.20
N ALA A 270 4.01 33.68 -1.22
CA ALA A 270 3.85 34.26 -2.55
C ALA A 270 2.86 33.43 -3.38
N LEU A 271 1.63 33.92 -3.51
CA LEU A 271 0.63 33.41 -4.44
C LEU A 271 1.06 33.75 -5.87
N LYS A 272 1.25 32.72 -6.71
CA LYS A 272 1.58 32.89 -8.13
C LYS A 272 0.39 32.45 -8.98
N VAL A 273 -0.03 33.32 -9.88
CA VAL A 273 -1.11 33.06 -10.83
C VAL A 273 -0.58 33.30 -12.22
N THR A 274 -0.61 32.27 -13.07
CA THR A 274 -0.12 32.36 -14.44
C THR A 274 -1.31 32.27 -15.40
N VAL A 275 -1.44 33.26 -16.27
CA VAL A 275 -2.47 33.29 -17.32
C VAL A 275 -1.78 32.97 -18.64
N PHE A 276 -2.32 31.97 -19.34
CA PHE A 276 -1.83 31.52 -20.64
C PHE A 276 -2.82 31.90 -21.74
N ASN A 277 -2.32 32.44 -22.85
CA ASN A 277 -3.12 32.73 -24.03
C ASN A 277 -2.70 31.84 -25.20
N TYR A 278 -3.62 30.99 -25.67
CA TYR A 278 -3.43 30.16 -26.86
C TYR A 278 -4.21 30.68 -28.07
N LEU A 279 -4.85 31.85 -27.96
CA LEU A 279 -5.46 32.50 -29.10
C LEU A 279 -4.39 33.09 -30.01
N GLN A 280 -4.65 33.09 -31.32
CA GLN A 280 -3.79 33.69 -32.34
C GLN A 280 -3.86 35.24 -32.38
N GLN A 281 -4.34 35.87 -31.32
CA GLN A 281 -4.48 37.32 -31.19
C GLN A 281 -4.14 37.79 -29.77
N CYS A 282 -3.66 39.03 -29.66
CA CYS A 282 -3.39 39.63 -28.36
C CYS A 282 -4.69 40.05 -27.66
N ILE A 283 -4.75 39.75 -26.36
CA ILE A 283 -5.88 40.09 -25.49
C ILE A 283 -5.40 40.95 -24.34
N GLN A 284 -6.26 41.85 -23.86
CA GLN A 284 -5.99 42.60 -22.65
C GLN A 284 -6.70 41.91 -21.49
N ILE A 285 -5.95 41.51 -20.47
CA ILE A 285 -6.49 40.82 -19.30
C ILE A 285 -6.42 41.71 -18.07
N TYR A 286 -7.44 41.60 -17.23
CA TYR A 286 -7.47 42.14 -15.89
C TYR A 286 -7.58 40.99 -14.89
N VAL A 287 -6.65 40.90 -13.94
CA VAL A 287 -6.64 39.86 -12.90
C VAL A 287 -6.68 40.51 -11.54
N ALA A 288 -7.62 40.08 -10.70
CA ALA A 288 -7.81 40.59 -9.36
C ALA A 288 -8.02 39.45 -8.35
N LEU A 289 -7.34 39.55 -7.22
CA LEU A 289 -7.60 38.71 -6.05
C LEU A 289 -8.74 39.31 -5.23
N ALA A 290 -9.82 38.56 -4.99
CA ALA A 290 -10.94 39.04 -4.20
C ALA A 290 -10.54 39.17 -2.72
N ARG A 291 -10.83 40.31 -2.10
CA ARG A 291 -10.53 40.54 -0.68
C ARG A 291 -11.44 39.67 0.20
N SER A 292 -10.87 39.07 1.23
CA SER A 292 -11.59 38.35 2.29
C SER A 292 -11.07 38.80 3.66
N SER A 293 -11.87 38.63 4.72
CA SER A 293 -11.45 38.79 6.11
C SER A 293 -10.42 37.73 6.55
N ASP A 294 -10.30 36.66 5.77
CA ASP A 294 -9.60 35.44 6.19
C ASP A 294 -8.09 35.51 5.89
N PHE A 295 -7.68 36.43 5.00
CA PHE A 295 -6.30 36.67 4.62
C PHE A 295 -6.03 38.14 4.34
N GLN A 296 -4.79 38.55 4.55
CA GLN A 296 -4.30 39.89 4.22
C GLN A 296 -3.42 39.82 2.98
N VAL A 297 -3.50 40.85 2.14
CA VAL A 297 -2.68 40.98 0.93
C VAL A 297 -1.82 42.21 1.08
N GLU A 298 -0.51 42.08 0.93
CA GLU A 298 0.38 43.22 0.98
C GLU A 298 0.14 44.14 -0.23
N PRO A 299 0.10 45.47 -0.03
CA PRO A 299 -0.08 46.42 -1.11
C PRO A 299 1.14 46.44 -2.03
N CYS A 300 0.99 45.94 -3.25
CA CYS A 300 2.04 45.96 -4.25
C CYS A 300 1.93 47.21 -5.14
N ARG A 301 2.82 48.19 -4.95
CA ARG A 301 2.82 49.45 -5.73
C ARG A 301 3.27 49.29 -7.18
N THR A 302 4.02 48.22 -7.48
CA THR A 302 4.59 47.94 -8.81
C THR A 302 3.82 46.88 -9.58
N CYS A 303 2.87 46.19 -8.94
CA CYS A 303 2.06 45.17 -9.60
C CYS A 303 1.04 45.84 -10.50
N ARG A 304 1.01 45.40 -11.76
CA ARG A 304 -0.01 45.80 -12.72
C ARG A 304 -1.09 44.73 -12.74
N ASP A 305 -2.32 45.12 -12.47
CA ASP A 305 -3.47 44.22 -12.55
C ASP A 305 -3.94 44.02 -13.99
N ARG A 306 -3.47 44.88 -14.92
CA ARG A 306 -3.80 44.86 -16.35
C ARG A 306 -2.55 44.62 -17.16
N GLU A 307 -2.56 43.60 -18.00
CA GLU A 307 -1.46 43.28 -18.90
C GLU A 307 -1.99 42.89 -20.29
N CYS A 308 -1.21 43.19 -21.33
CA CYS A 308 -1.45 42.64 -22.66
C CYS A 308 -0.82 41.23 -22.71
N LEU A 309 -1.56 40.27 -23.23
CA LEU A 309 -1.10 38.89 -23.40
C LEU A 309 -1.25 38.50 -24.87
N CYS A 310 -0.14 38.34 -25.58
CA CYS A 310 -0.15 37.99 -26.99
C CYS A 310 -0.27 36.48 -27.23
N ALA A 311 -0.33 36.07 -28.50
CA ALA A 311 -0.46 34.67 -28.86
C ALA A 311 0.71 33.85 -28.31
N GLU A 312 0.39 32.71 -27.69
CA GLU A 312 1.36 31.78 -27.08
C GLU A 312 2.21 32.40 -25.96
N GLU A 313 1.78 33.54 -25.42
CA GLU A 313 2.43 34.20 -24.29
C GLU A 313 1.77 33.77 -22.96
N SER A 314 2.56 33.79 -21.89
CA SER A 314 2.07 33.67 -20.52
C SER A 314 2.56 34.82 -19.64
N LYS A 315 1.70 35.28 -18.72
CA LYS A 315 2.06 36.29 -17.71
C LYS A 315 1.74 35.77 -16.33
N THR A 316 2.67 36.01 -15.39
CA THR A 316 2.53 35.58 -13.99
C THR A 316 2.34 36.78 -13.08
N PHE A 317 1.23 36.80 -12.37
CA PHE A 317 0.90 37.76 -11.33
C PHE A 317 1.29 37.19 -9.98
N ARG A 318 1.79 38.05 -9.09
CA ARG A 318 2.30 37.67 -7.77
C ARG A 318 1.66 38.52 -6.70
N TRP A 319 1.15 37.87 -5.65
CA TRP A 319 0.67 38.53 -4.43
C TRP A 319 1.32 37.90 -3.21
N ASN A 320 1.78 38.75 -2.29
CA ASN A 320 2.16 38.30 -0.96
C ASN A 320 0.91 38.25 -0.09
N VAL A 321 0.54 37.03 0.32
CA VAL A 321 -0.69 36.76 1.06
C VAL A 321 -0.33 36.20 2.43
N THR A 322 -0.92 36.78 3.48
CA THR A 322 -0.75 36.33 4.87
C THR A 322 -2.05 35.73 5.36
N ALA A 323 -2.03 34.47 5.75
CA ALA A 323 -3.23 33.78 6.26
C ALA A 323 -3.50 34.16 7.72
N VAL A 324 -4.74 34.57 8.03
CA VAL A 324 -5.12 35.06 9.37
C VAL A 324 -6.02 34.07 10.10
N GLN A 325 -6.97 33.45 9.41
CA GLN A 325 -7.90 32.49 10.01
C GLN A 325 -7.43 31.03 9.83
N LEU A 326 -7.66 30.21 10.85
CA LEU A 326 -7.36 28.78 10.81
C LEU A 326 -8.44 28.02 10.03
N GLY A 327 -8.05 26.93 9.35
CA GLY A 327 -8.98 26.06 8.64
C GLY A 327 -8.83 26.15 7.12
N THR A 328 -9.93 26.03 6.39
CA THR A 328 -9.91 26.05 4.92
C THR A 328 -10.21 27.46 4.41
N LEU A 329 -9.23 28.05 3.75
CA LEU A 329 -9.29 29.39 3.14
C LEU A 329 -9.67 29.29 1.67
N ASN A 330 -10.68 30.01 1.22
CA ASN A 330 -11.05 30.04 -0.20
C ASN A 330 -10.41 31.22 -0.92
N ILE A 331 -9.37 30.94 -1.72
CA ILE A 331 -8.72 31.95 -2.58
C ILE A 331 -9.57 32.12 -3.83
N THR A 332 -10.18 33.30 -3.97
CA THR A 332 -11.04 33.63 -5.11
C THR A 332 -10.34 34.62 -6.03
N LEU A 333 -10.07 34.17 -7.25
CA LEU A 333 -9.48 34.97 -8.32
C LEU A 333 -10.56 35.37 -9.31
N ARG A 334 -10.57 36.64 -9.69
CA ARG A 334 -11.42 37.20 -10.73
C ARG A 334 -10.54 37.61 -11.89
N MET A 335 -10.86 37.10 -13.07
CA MET A 335 -10.20 37.47 -14.30
C MET A 335 -11.24 37.93 -15.31
N GLU A 336 -10.94 39.03 -15.98
CA GLU A 336 -11.79 39.64 -16.99
C GLU A 336 -10.95 39.91 -18.24
N VAL A 337 -11.44 39.48 -19.39
CA VAL A 337 -10.87 39.85 -20.69
C VAL A 337 -11.52 41.16 -21.11
N LEU A 338 -10.72 42.23 -21.17
CA LEU A 338 -11.17 43.57 -21.53
C LEU A 338 -11.18 43.72 -23.06
N ASP A 339 -12.08 44.56 -23.58
CA ASP A 339 -12.09 44.92 -25.00
C ASP A 339 -10.73 45.51 -25.38
N THR A 340 -10.19 45.08 -26.53
CA THR A 340 -8.88 45.49 -27.03
C THR A 340 -8.83 47.00 -27.18
N THR A 341 -8.22 47.67 -26.21
CA THR A 341 -7.87 49.08 -26.34
C THR A 341 -6.77 49.23 -27.40
N PRO A 342 -6.67 50.36 -28.11
CA PRO A 342 -5.66 50.59 -29.15
C PRO A 342 -4.21 50.42 -28.67
N GLY A 343 -3.96 50.30 -27.36
CA GLY A 343 -2.64 50.03 -26.78
C GLY A 343 -2.17 48.57 -26.82
N CYS A 344 -3.05 47.58 -27.00
CA CYS A 344 -2.68 46.14 -27.07
C CYS A 344 -2.86 45.54 -28.48
N GLY A 345 -2.39 46.19 -29.55
CA GLY A 345 -2.14 45.59 -30.89
C GLY A 345 -3.26 44.82 -31.63
N GLY A 346 -4.44 44.63 -31.04
CA GLY A 346 -5.51 43.77 -31.56
C GLY A 346 -6.49 44.53 -32.46
N ARG A 347 -6.75 43.99 -33.65
CA ARG A 347 -7.63 44.61 -34.67
C ARG A 347 -9.03 44.00 -34.75
N LYS A 348 -9.34 42.91 -34.01
CA LYS A 348 -10.65 42.21 -34.07
C LYS A 348 -11.29 42.09 -32.67
N PRO A 349 -12.58 42.44 -32.50
CA PRO A 349 -13.30 42.21 -31.24
C PRO A 349 -13.49 40.71 -30.97
N LEU A 350 -13.30 40.29 -29.72
CA LEU A 350 -13.58 38.91 -29.29
C LEU A 350 -15.09 38.59 -29.35
N PRO A 351 -15.48 37.34 -29.67
CA PRO A 351 -16.87 36.87 -29.60
C PRO A 351 -17.47 37.09 -28.21
N ALA A 352 -18.75 37.44 -28.14
CA ALA A 352 -19.45 37.70 -26.85
C ALA A 352 -19.37 36.52 -25.86
N THR A 353 -19.25 35.28 -26.35
CA THR A 353 -19.06 34.06 -25.55
C THR A 353 -17.71 34.00 -24.82
N MET A 354 -16.67 34.66 -25.33
CA MET A 354 -15.33 34.76 -24.73
C MET A 354 -15.16 35.99 -23.83
N ARG A 355 -16.12 36.93 -23.82
CA ARG A 355 -16.13 38.13 -22.94
C ARG A 355 -16.58 37.80 -21.51
N ARG A 356 -16.25 36.61 -21.02
CA ARG A 356 -16.72 36.16 -19.71
C ARG A 356 -15.78 36.63 -18.62
N ARG A 357 -16.38 37.01 -17.49
CA ARG A 357 -15.72 37.09 -16.20
C ARG A 357 -15.46 35.67 -15.72
N HIS A 358 -14.20 35.28 -15.62
CA HIS A 358 -13.81 33.99 -15.07
C HIS A 358 -13.54 34.17 -13.58
N THR A 359 -14.28 33.43 -12.75
CA THR A 359 -14.01 33.36 -11.31
C THR A 359 -13.50 31.97 -10.99
N LEU A 360 -12.32 31.90 -10.36
CA LEU A 360 -11.69 30.66 -9.94
C LEU A 360 -11.57 30.66 -8.42
N VAL A 361 -12.09 29.62 -7.77
CA VAL A 361 -11.98 29.43 -6.32
C VAL A 361 -11.09 28.22 -6.05
N LYS A 362 -10.04 28.40 -5.26
CA LYS A 362 -9.14 27.34 -4.83
C LYS A 362 -9.06 27.31 -3.30
N PRO A 363 -9.33 26.17 -2.64
CA PRO A 363 -9.18 26.04 -1.20
C PRO A 363 -7.70 25.88 -0.83
N LEU A 364 -7.27 26.55 0.24
CA LEU A 364 -5.95 26.47 0.85
C LEU A 364 -6.08 26.11 2.32
N LEU A 365 -5.31 25.13 2.80
CA LEU A 365 -5.34 24.71 4.20
C LEU A 365 -4.42 25.59 5.05
N VAL A 366 -4.99 26.28 6.03
CA VAL A 366 -4.25 27.08 7.02
C VAL A 366 -4.12 26.28 8.32
N ARG A 367 -2.88 25.99 8.70
CA ARG A 367 -2.51 25.27 9.91
C ARG A 367 -2.09 26.23 11.03
N PRO A 368 -2.34 25.89 12.29
CA PRO A 368 -1.82 26.68 13.40
C PRO A 368 -0.30 26.53 13.53
N GLU A 369 0.31 27.55 14.09
CA GLU A 369 1.73 27.62 14.42
C GLU A 369 2.12 26.68 15.58
N GLY A 370 3.41 26.40 15.71
CA GLY A 370 3.95 25.56 16.78
C GLY A 370 3.82 24.05 16.52
N VAL A 371 3.88 23.26 17.59
CA VAL A 371 3.87 21.79 17.55
C VAL A 371 2.54 21.27 18.08
N LEU A 372 1.94 20.32 17.37
CA LEU A 372 0.73 19.62 17.79
C LEU A 372 1.03 18.76 19.02
N VAL A 373 0.25 18.96 20.07
CA VAL A 373 0.22 18.11 21.26
C VAL A 373 -1.14 17.42 21.33
N GLU A 374 -1.10 16.10 21.50
CA GLU A 374 -2.28 15.27 21.62
C GLU A 374 -2.31 14.62 23.00
N LYS A 375 -3.45 14.74 23.69
CA LYS A 375 -3.74 14.06 24.95
C LYS A 375 -4.97 13.20 24.79
N SER A 376 -4.88 11.94 25.19
CA SER A 376 -5.94 10.95 25.10
C SER A 376 -6.31 10.47 26.50
N TYR A 377 -7.61 10.45 26.75
CA TYR A 377 -8.23 9.98 27.98
C TYR A 377 -9.20 8.88 27.60
N SER A 378 -8.82 7.63 27.84
CA SER A 378 -9.59 6.45 27.45
C SER A 378 -9.99 5.61 28.64
N SER A 379 -11.10 4.89 28.51
CA SER A 379 -11.58 3.99 29.53
C SER A 379 -12.54 2.94 29.00
N LEU A 380 -12.60 1.84 29.74
CA LEU A 380 -13.56 0.76 29.53
C LEU A 380 -14.60 0.81 30.66
N LEU A 381 -15.83 1.20 30.32
CA LEU A 381 -16.93 1.37 31.27
C LEU A 381 -17.90 0.20 31.13
N CYS A 382 -17.99 -0.61 32.18
CA CYS A 382 -18.86 -1.78 32.26
C CYS A 382 -19.89 -1.60 33.39
N PRO A 383 -21.16 -1.29 33.08
CA PRO A 383 -22.23 -1.26 34.08
C PRO A 383 -22.44 -2.67 34.65
N ARG A 384 -22.51 -2.80 35.99
CA ARG A 384 -22.72 -4.08 36.69
C ARG A 384 -24.02 -4.02 37.50
N GLY A 385 -24.87 -5.05 37.36
CA GLY A 385 -26.04 -5.23 38.23
C GLY A 385 -27.07 -4.09 38.19
N GLY A 386 -27.19 -3.37 37.07
CA GLY A 386 -28.08 -2.21 36.94
C GLY A 386 -27.51 -0.87 37.40
N ASN A 387 -26.30 -0.85 38.00
CA ASN A 387 -25.62 0.38 38.38
C ASN A 387 -25.02 1.10 37.17
N ILE A 388 -25.08 2.44 37.20
CA ILE A 388 -24.51 3.31 36.17
C ILE A 388 -22.99 3.32 36.34
N ALA A 389 -22.26 3.08 35.26
CA ALA A 389 -20.81 3.31 35.23
C ALA A 389 -20.54 4.75 34.78
N GLU A 390 -19.76 5.48 35.55
CA GLU A 390 -19.50 6.91 35.30
C GLU A 390 -18.02 7.24 35.37
N GLU A 391 -17.58 8.18 34.53
CA GLU A 391 -16.24 8.73 34.58
C GLU A 391 -16.23 10.21 34.20
N SER A 392 -15.47 10.99 34.96
CA SER A 392 -15.26 12.40 34.71
C SER A 392 -13.94 12.65 33.98
N VAL A 393 -14.00 13.30 32.81
CA VAL A 393 -12.84 13.69 32.02
C VAL A 393 -12.68 15.20 32.10
N THR A 394 -11.54 15.66 32.64
CA THR A 394 -11.21 17.09 32.77
C THR A 394 -10.20 17.49 31.71
N LEU A 395 -10.62 18.33 30.76
CA LEU A 395 -9.77 18.83 29.68
C LEU A 395 -9.12 20.15 30.09
N ARG A 396 -7.82 20.08 30.40
CA ARG A 396 -7.01 21.26 30.77
C ARG A 396 -6.15 21.71 29.59
N LEU A 397 -6.13 23.02 29.33
CA LEU A 397 -5.22 23.66 28.39
C LEU A 397 -4.11 24.37 29.16
N PRO A 398 -2.83 24.21 28.78
CA PRO A 398 -1.75 25.02 29.35
C PRO A 398 -1.81 26.47 28.86
N ASP A 399 -1.14 27.39 29.56
CA ASP A 399 -1.22 28.83 29.28
C ASP A 399 -0.60 29.22 27.94
N ASN A 400 0.38 28.45 27.46
CA ASN A 400 1.07 28.69 26.21
C ASN A 400 0.35 28.10 24.98
N VAL A 401 -0.95 27.83 25.03
CA VAL A 401 -1.68 27.27 23.88
C VAL A 401 -1.90 28.31 22.79
N VAL A 402 -1.69 27.91 21.54
CA VAL A 402 -2.00 28.70 20.36
C VAL A 402 -3.52 28.90 20.26
N LYS A 403 -3.96 30.18 20.29
CA LYS A 403 -5.39 30.55 20.29
C LYS A 403 -6.13 29.96 19.08
N GLY A 404 -7.27 29.31 19.35
CA GLY A 404 -8.12 28.68 18.33
C GLY A 404 -7.61 27.32 17.81
N SER A 405 -6.47 26.82 18.30
CA SER A 405 -5.93 25.51 17.89
C SER A 405 -6.52 24.32 18.66
N ALA A 406 -7.12 24.59 19.83
CA ALA A 406 -7.67 23.57 20.71
C ALA A 406 -8.94 22.96 20.11
N ARG A 407 -8.95 21.63 20.01
CA ARG A 407 -10.10 20.83 19.57
C ARG A 407 -10.15 19.56 20.38
N ALA A 408 -11.34 19.17 20.81
CA ALA A 408 -11.53 17.90 21.49
C ALA A 408 -12.66 17.10 20.84
N SER A 409 -12.53 15.79 20.89
CA SER A 409 -13.57 14.87 20.42
C SER A 409 -13.66 13.67 21.33
N ILE A 410 -14.87 13.18 21.53
CA ILE A 410 -15.12 11.90 22.19
C ILE A 410 -15.54 10.86 21.17
N SER A 411 -14.94 9.68 21.26
CA SER A 411 -15.22 8.51 20.45
C SER A 411 -15.76 7.40 21.36
N ILE A 412 -16.90 6.83 21.00
CA ILE A 412 -17.59 5.78 21.73
C ILE A 412 -17.65 4.53 20.85
N SER A 413 -17.26 3.39 21.41
CA SER A 413 -17.25 2.09 20.73
C SER A 413 -17.81 0.99 21.66
N GLY A 414 -18.65 0.09 21.12
CA GLY A 414 -19.07 -1.11 21.85
C GLY A 414 -18.03 -2.22 21.89
N ASP A 415 -16.90 -2.00 21.22
CA ASP A 415 -15.82 -2.95 21.08
C ASP A 415 -14.50 -2.33 21.55
N LEU A 416 -13.74 -3.08 22.33
CA LEU A 416 -12.41 -2.72 22.82
C LEU A 416 -11.43 -2.43 21.68
N MET A 417 -11.58 -3.13 20.55
CA MET A 417 -10.74 -2.98 19.37
C MET A 417 -11.26 -1.92 18.40
N GLY A 418 -12.40 -1.27 18.67
CA GLY A 418 -13.09 -0.40 17.71
C GLY A 418 -12.23 0.75 17.16
N MET A 419 -11.44 1.42 18.02
CA MET A 419 -10.53 2.49 17.57
C MET A 419 -9.42 1.96 16.66
N ALA A 420 -8.85 0.81 17.00
CA ALA A 420 -7.80 0.18 16.20
C ALA A 420 -8.34 -0.31 14.83
N LEU A 421 -9.59 -0.80 14.80
CA LEU A 421 -10.29 -1.19 13.56
C LEU A 421 -10.55 0.00 12.63
N GLN A 422 -10.90 1.16 13.19
CA GLN A 422 -11.17 2.36 12.40
C GLN A 422 -9.89 2.94 11.76
N ASN A 423 -8.77 2.88 12.49
CA ASN A 423 -7.52 3.56 12.14
C ASN A 423 -6.36 2.58 11.84
N MET A 424 -6.64 1.45 11.18
CA MET A 424 -5.63 0.42 10.86
C MET A 424 -4.39 0.96 10.13
N ASP A 425 -4.51 2.06 9.38
CA ASP A 425 -3.42 2.73 8.64
C ASP A 425 -2.60 3.71 9.48
N ARG A 426 -3.04 4.07 10.70
CA ARG A 426 -2.45 5.15 11.51
C ARG A 426 -2.34 4.81 13.00
N LEU A 427 -2.21 3.52 13.31
CA LEU A 427 -2.08 3.05 14.70
C LEU A 427 -0.90 3.69 15.43
N VAL A 428 0.18 4.04 14.72
CA VAL A 428 1.37 4.66 15.30
C VAL A 428 1.78 5.89 14.47
N GLN A 429 1.99 7.03 15.14
CA GLN A 429 2.50 8.26 14.52
C GLN A 429 4.03 8.24 14.45
N MET A 430 4.58 7.43 13.54
CA MET A 430 6.01 7.43 13.23
C MET A 430 6.22 7.42 11.72
N PRO A 431 7.34 7.98 11.20
CA PRO A 431 7.65 7.87 9.79
C PRO A 431 7.63 6.40 9.35
N HIS A 432 7.21 6.16 8.11
CA HIS A 432 7.16 4.82 7.50
C HIS A 432 8.24 4.71 6.42
N GLY A 433 8.73 3.50 6.14
CA GLY A 433 9.62 3.25 5.00
C GLY A 433 10.74 2.25 5.24
N CYS A 434 10.91 1.71 6.45
CA CYS A 434 11.82 0.60 6.70
C CYS A 434 11.08 -0.72 7.03
N GLY A 435 11.78 -1.84 6.90
CA GLY A 435 11.22 -3.18 7.12
C GLY A 435 10.67 -3.41 8.53
N GLU A 436 11.18 -2.71 9.55
CA GLU A 436 10.60 -2.74 10.90
C GLU A 436 9.23 -2.05 10.96
N GLN A 437 9.14 -0.83 10.43
CA GLN A 437 7.93 0.00 10.49
C GLN A 437 6.81 -0.57 9.64
N ASN A 438 7.15 -1.22 8.52
CA ASN A 438 6.19 -1.92 7.67
C ASN A 438 5.46 -3.05 8.45
N MET A 439 6.19 -3.78 9.30
CA MET A 439 5.62 -4.86 10.11
C MET A 439 4.68 -4.37 11.22
N VAL A 440 4.82 -3.13 11.67
CA VAL A 440 3.96 -2.50 12.69
C VAL A 440 2.56 -2.27 12.19
N LEU A 441 2.40 -2.07 10.88
CA LEU A 441 1.09 -1.93 10.25
C LEU A 441 0.57 -3.29 9.78
N PHE A 442 1.46 -4.20 9.35
CA PHE A 442 1.07 -5.54 8.92
C PHE A 442 0.51 -6.41 10.06
N ALA A 443 1.25 -6.55 11.18
CA ALA A 443 0.90 -7.52 12.21
C ALA A 443 -0.43 -7.23 12.93
N PRO A 444 -0.77 -5.98 13.32
CA PRO A 444 -2.05 -5.70 13.98
C PRO A 444 -3.28 -6.03 13.13
N ILE A 445 -3.20 -5.88 11.80
CA ILE A 445 -4.32 -6.23 10.90
C ILE A 445 -4.59 -7.75 10.96
N VAL A 446 -3.54 -8.56 11.05
CA VAL A 446 -3.69 -10.02 11.21
C VAL A 446 -4.35 -10.37 12.54
N TYR A 447 -3.98 -9.70 13.64
CA TYR A 447 -4.60 -9.92 14.95
C TYR A 447 -6.07 -9.49 14.99
N VAL A 448 -6.39 -8.38 14.32
CA VAL A 448 -7.76 -7.90 14.09
C VAL A 448 -8.60 -8.95 13.36
N LEU A 449 -8.07 -9.52 12.27
CA LEU A 449 -8.77 -10.55 11.50
C LEU A 449 -9.03 -11.80 12.35
N GLN A 450 -8.03 -12.25 13.12
CA GLN A 450 -8.18 -13.37 14.05
C GLN A 450 -9.23 -13.10 15.13
N TYR A 451 -9.28 -11.89 15.67
CA TYR A 451 -10.27 -11.47 16.65
C TYR A 451 -11.70 -11.50 16.08
N LEU A 452 -11.91 -10.85 14.94
CA LEU A 452 -13.23 -10.77 14.30
C LEU A 452 -13.73 -12.15 13.86
N GLU A 453 -12.82 -13.02 13.40
CA GLU A 453 -13.16 -14.40 13.07
C GLU A 453 -13.58 -15.20 14.31
N LYS A 454 -12.82 -15.12 15.42
CA LYS A 454 -13.15 -15.82 16.66
C LYS A 454 -14.46 -15.35 17.29
N THR A 455 -14.76 -14.06 17.19
CA THR A 455 -16.02 -13.48 17.69
C THR A 455 -17.19 -13.62 16.71
N ARG A 456 -16.96 -14.18 15.51
CA ARG A 456 -17.95 -14.31 14.43
C ARG A 456 -18.53 -12.96 13.97
N GLN A 457 -17.74 -11.89 14.06
CA GLN A 457 -18.09 -10.54 13.62
C GLN A 457 -17.43 -10.15 12.29
N LEU A 458 -16.68 -11.05 11.65
CA LEU A 458 -16.00 -10.80 10.39
C LEU A 458 -16.99 -10.81 9.21
N THR A 459 -17.39 -9.63 8.74
CA THR A 459 -18.20 -9.50 7.52
C THR A 459 -17.32 -9.56 6.26
N PRO A 460 -17.88 -9.94 5.09
CA PRO A 460 -17.14 -9.94 3.83
C PRO A 460 -16.50 -8.59 3.49
N GLU A 461 -17.15 -7.46 3.80
CA GLU A 461 -16.66 -6.12 3.53
C GLU A 461 -15.44 -5.78 4.40
N ILE A 462 -15.49 -6.11 5.70
CA ILE A 462 -14.36 -5.89 6.62
C ILE A 462 -13.21 -6.81 6.22
N LYS A 463 -13.51 -8.07 5.87
CA LYS A 463 -12.51 -9.02 5.39
C LYS A 463 -11.80 -8.49 4.15
N GLU A 464 -12.54 -8.09 3.11
CA GLU A 464 -11.95 -7.58 1.88
C GLU A 464 -11.15 -6.30 2.10
N ARG A 465 -11.62 -5.39 2.95
CA ARG A 465 -10.86 -4.17 3.30
C ARG A 465 -9.56 -4.51 4.02
N ALA A 466 -9.59 -5.39 5.01
CA ALA A 466 -8.42 -5.81 5.77
C ALA A 466 -7.44 -6.63 4.92
N THR A 467 -7.92 -7.59 4.11
CA THR A 467 -7.09 -8.32 3.15
C THR A 467 -6.61 -7.44 2.02
N GLY A 468 -7.34 -6.38 1.67
CA GLY A 468 -6.89 -5.31 0.76
C GLY A 468 -5.61 -4.68 1.26
N PHE A 469 -5.58 -4.18 2.49
CA PHE A 469 -4.34 -3.66 3.09
C PHE A 469 -3.20 -4.70 3.04
N LEU A 470 -3.48 -5.99 3.29
CA LEU A 470 -2.47 -7.05 3.25
C LEU A 470 -2.01 -7.47 1.83
N ARG A 471 -2.91 -7.48 0.82
CA ARG A 471 -2.74 -8.08 -0.52
C ARG A 471 -2.69 -7.05 -1.67
N ASN A 472 -3.62 -6.09 -1.69
CA ASN A 472 -3.94 -5.22 -2.83
C ASN A 472 -4.14 -3.76 -2.36
N GLY A 473 -3.27 -2.83 -2.77
CA GLY A 473 -3.40 -1.40 -2.49
C GLY A 473 -4.57 -0.67 -3.19
N GLU A 474 -5.63 -1.39 -3.60
CA GLU A 474 -6.72 -0.86 -4.42
C GLU A 474 -8.05 -0.94 -3.66
N TYR A 475 -8.28 0.00 -2.74
CA TYR A 475 -9.62 0.24 -2.19
C TYR A 475 -10.19 1.52 -2.80
N ASN A 476 -11.26 1.36 -3.59
CA ASN A 476 -12.09 2.42 -4.15
C ASN A 476 -12.62 3.38 -3.06
N ARG A 477 -11.92 4.49 -2.81
CA ARG A 477 -12.50 5.73 -2.29
C ARG A 477 -12.04 6.91 -3.16
N PRO A 478 -12.94 7.82 -3.57
CA PRO A 478 -12.65 8.93 -4.48
C PRO A 478 -11.99 10.11 -3.74
N THR A 479 -10.94 9.87 -2.95
CA THR A 479 -10.22 10.96 -2.29
C THR A 479 -8.72 10.70 -2.37
N LEU A 480 -8.06 11.44 -3.27
CA LEU A 480 -6.62 11.62 -3.36
C LEU A 480 -6.02 11.88 -1.97
N LEU A 481 -5.35 10.87 -1.42
CA LEU A 481 -4.16 10.93 -0.55
C LEU A 481 -4.11 9.61 0.22
N LEU A 482 -3.46 8.58 -0.37
CA LEU A 482 -2.90 7.37 0.23
C LEU A 482 -3.06 6.20 -0.75
N CYS A 483 -2.19 6.15 -1.77
CA CYS A 483 -1.79 4.86 -2.33
C CYS A 483 -1.06 4.11 -1.21
N LEU A 484 -1.79 3.35 -0.41
CA LEU A 484 -1.20 2.56 0.68
C LEU A 484 -0.37 1.41 0.10
N PRO A 485 0.82 1.14 0.67
CA PRO A 485 1.72 0.12 0.17
C PRO A 485 1.17 -1.29 0.40
N LEU A 486 1.52 -2.18 -0.52
CA LEU A 486 1.30 -3.62 -0.47
C LEU A 486 2.10 -4.21 0.71
N TRP A 487 1.61 -4.21 1.95
CA TRP A 487 2.47 -4.48 3.13
C TRP A 487 3.26 -5.80 3.04
N TYR A 488 2.66 -6.89 2.51
CA TYR A 488 3.40 -8.14 2.23
C TYR A 488 4.51 -7.96 1.18
N GLN A 489 4.18 -7.41 0.01
CA GLN A 489 5.16 -7.23 -1.08
C GLN A 489 6.23 -6.18 -0.74
N THR A 490 5.84 -5.13 -0.03
CA THR A 490 6.76 -4.11 0.50
C THR A 490 7.71 -4.74 1.51
N GLN A 491 7.25 -5.67 2.36
CA GLN A 491 8.15 -6.38 3.26
C GLN A 491 9.19 -7.23 2.51
N LEU A 492 8.82 -7.82 1.37
CA LEU A 492 9.74 -8.60 0.52
C LEU A 492 10.88 -7.75 -0.06
N LEU A 493 10.72 -6.43 -0.17
CA LEU A 493 11.81 -5.53 -0.59
C LEU A 493 12.95 -5.48 0.44
N TYR A 494 12.69 -5.84 1.70
CA TYR A 494 13.68 -5.90 2.76
C TYR A 494 14.24 -7.31 3.01
N ARG A 495 13.94 -8.25 2.10
CA ARG A 495 14.46 -9.62 2.13
C ARG A 495 15.84 -9.67 1.48
N HIS A 496 16.75 -10.41 2.11
CA HIS A 496 18.08 -10.73 1.59
C HIS A 496 18.04 -11.99 0.72
N ARG A 497 19.08 -12.18 -0.11
CA ARG A 497 19.24 -13.39 -0.95
C ARG A 497 19.31 -14.69 -0.16
N ASP A 498 19.76 -14.64 1.09
CA ASP A 498 19.86 -15.78 2.00
C ASP A 498 18.54 -16.11 2.74
N GLY A 499 17.47 -15.35 2.45
CA GLY A 499 16.14 -15.53 3.05
C GLY A 499 15.89 -14.72 4.33
N SER A 500 16.91 -14.03 4.87
CA SER A 500 16.77 -13.18 6.05
C SER A 500 16.11 -11.82 5.73
N TYR A 501 15.67 -11.10 6.76
CA TYR A 501 15.11 -9.75 6.64
C TYR A 501 15.91 -8.77 7.49
N SER A 502 16.13 -7.56 6.98
CA SER A 502 16.75 -6.46 7.73
C SER A 502 15.97 -5.15 7.55
N VAL A 503 16.43 -4.06 8.15
CA VAL A 503 15.69 -2.81 8.21
C VAL A 503 15.64 -2.11 6.85
N PHE A 504 16.73 -2.18 6.10
CA PHE A 504 16.87 -1.64 4.74
C PHE A 504 17.17 -2.72 3.69
N GLY A 505 16.92 -3.99 4.02
CA GLY A 505 17.18 -5.11 3.14
C GLY A 505 18.65 -5.26 2.79
N GLN A 506 18.94 -5.56 1.52
CA GLN A 506 20.29 -5.86 1.05
C GLN A 506 21.33 -4.75 1.32
N GLN A 507 20.90 -3.53 1.66
CA GLN A 507 21.77 -2.41 2.02
C GLN A 507 22.47 -2.57 3.38
N ASP A 508 21.91 -3.34 4.31
CA ASP A 508 22.46 -3.50 5.67
C ASP A 508 23.63 -4.50 5.74
N GLY A 509 23.98 -5.15 4.63
CA GLY A 509 25.04 -6.17 4.54
C GLY A 509 24.72 -7.50 5.23
N GLU A 510 23.95 -7.49 6.33
CA GLU A 510 23.51 -8.67 7.08
C GLU A 510 22.02 -8.62 7.48
N GLY A 511 21.42 -9.80 7.64
CA GLY A 511 20.06 -9.99 8.13
C GLY A 511 19.92 -9.79 9.64
N SER A 512 18.74 -9.35 10.08
CA SER A 512 18.39 -9.25 11.51
C SER A 512 17.67 -10.51 11.98
N ALA A 513 18.22 -11.18 12.99
CA ALA A 513 17.61 -12.38 13.57
C ALA A 513 16.22 -12.09 14.17
N TRP A 514 16.09 -10.95 14.84
CA TRP A 514 14.82 -10.52 15.44
C TRP A 514 13.77 -10.21 14.38
N LEU A 515 14.10 -9.38 13.38
CA LEU A 515 13.14 -8.97 12.35
C LEU A 515 12.72 -10.15 11.48
N THR A 516 13.67 -11.01 11.09
CA THR A 516 13.40 -12.23 10.32
C THR A 516 12.39 -13.10 11.04
N ALA A 517 12.60 -13.33 12.34
CA ALA A 517 11.68 -14.14 13.12
C ALA A 517 10.30 -13.46 13.25
N PHE A 518 10.24 -12.14 13.46
CA PHE A 518 8.97 -11.40 13.56
C PHE A 518 8.17 -11.43 12.23
N VAL A 519 8.86 -11.34 11.09
CA VAL A 519 8.27 -11.52 9.75
C VAL A 519 7.70 -12.92 9.62
N VAL A 520 8.47 -13.96 9.95
CA VAL A 520 8.03 -15.36 9.90
C VAL A 520 6.78 -15.60 10.75
N LYS A 521 6.75 -15.09 11.99
CA LYS A 521 5.58 -15.14 12.88
C LYS A 521 4.34 -14.57 12.18
N SER A 522 4.47 -13.33 11.69
CA SER A 522 3.35 -12.56 11.16
C SER A 522 2.86 -13.11 9.82
N PHE A 523 3.77 -13.47 8.92
CA PHE A 523 3.44 -14.07 7.62
C PHE A 523 2.72 -15.39 7.79
N SER A 524 3.18 -16.22 8.72
CA SER A 524 2.54 -17.52 8.94
C SER A 524 1.15 -17.41 9.53
N GLN A 525 0.89 -16.38 10.34
CA GLN A 525 -0.45 -16.07 10.81
C GLN A 525 -1.34 -15.46 9.71
N ALA A 526 -0.74 -14.70 8.79
CA ALA A 526 -1.44 -14.08 7.66
C ALA A 526 -1.86 -15.08 6.57
N ARG A 527 -1.18 -16.24 6.45
CA ARG A 527 -1.49 -17.32 5.49
C ARG A 527 -2.96 -17.75 5.46
N LYS A 528 -3.66 -17.62 6.60
CA LYS A 528 -5.09 -17.95 6.69
C LYS A 528 -5.98 -17.00 5.88
N TYR A 529 -5.51 -15.76 5.63
CA TYR A 529 -6.31 -14.69 5.03
C TYR A 529 -5.79 -14.25 3.66
N ILE A 530 -4.48 -14.37 3.42
CA ILE A 530 -3.83 -13.99 2.16
C ILE A 530 -2.89 -15.09 1.66
N TYR A 531 -2.62 -15.09 0.36
CA TYR A 531 -1.57 -15.92 -0.22
C TYR A 531 -0.20 -15.41 0.24
N VAL A 532 0.59 -16.30 0.84
CA VAL A 532 1.99 -16.07 1.22
C VAL A 532 2.76 -17.23 0.63
N ASP A 533 3.80 -16.94 -0.15
CA ASP A 533 4.68 -17.97 -0.71
C ASP A 533 5.43 -18.69 0.42
N ASP A 534 5.24 -20.01 0.51
CA ASP A 534 5.85 -20.86 1.53
C ASP A 534 7.37 -20.84 1.45
N LYS A 535 7.95 -20.65 0.25
CA LYS A 535 9.39 -20.53 0.07
C LYS A 535 9.97 -19.38 0.88
N ASN A 536 9.28 -18.23 0.92
CA ASN A 536 9.75 -17.07 1.67
C ASN A 536 9.79 -17.31 3.18
N VAL A 537 8.89 -18.15 3.70
CA VAL A 537 8.86 -18.53 5.12
C VAL A 537 9.91 -19.62 5.42
N GLN A 538 10.03 -20.62 4.55
CA GLN A 538 11.00 -21.72 4.72
C GLN A 538 12.45 -21.25 4.62
N ASP A 539 12.77 -20.40 3.63
CA ASP A 539 14.12 -19.84 3.48
C ASP A 539 14.52 -19.04 4.75
N ALA A 540 13.59 -18.26 5.30
CA ALA A 540 13.81 -17.50 6.52
C ALA A 540 13.95 -18.38 7.78
N LEU A 541 13.17 -19.46 7.89
CA LEU A 541 13.30 -20.45 8.97
C LEU A 541 14.64 -21.17 8.89
N HIS A 542 15.06 -21.60 7.70
CA HIS A 542 16.34 -22.26 7.48
C HIS A 542 17.51 -21.34 7.84
N TRP A 543 17.43 -20.07 7.48
CA TRP A 543 18.41 -19.07 7.90
C TRP A 543 18.47 -18.93 9.44
N LEU A 544 17.33 -18.92 10.12
CA LEU A 544 17.30 -18.87 11.60
C LEU A 544 17.93 -20.13 12.22
N GLU A 545 17.67 -21.32 11.67
CA GLU A 545 18.30 -22.59 12.09
C GLU A 545 19.82 -22.54 11.99
N GLN A 546 20.35 -22.04 10.87
CA GLN A 546 21.79 -21.90 10.67
C GLN A 546 22.46 -20.92 11.65
N ASN A 547 21.67 -20.02 12.25
CA ASN A 547 22.13 -19.04 13.23
C ASN A 547 21.82 -19.44 14.68
N GLN A 548 21.39 -20.68 14.92
CA GLN A 548 21.27 -21.26 16.26
C GLN A 548 22.66 -21.70 16.77
N LEU A 549 23.00 -21.30 18.00
CA LEU A 549 24.19 -21.72 18.72
C LEU A 549 24.06 -23.18 19.20
N PRO A 550 25.17 -23.89 19.47
CA PRO A 550 25.14 -25.26 20.02
C PRO A 550 24.37 -25.40 21.34
N SER A 551 24.28 -24.31 22.12
CA SER A 551 23.49 -24.26 23.35
C SER A 551 21.98 -24.33 23.12
N GLY A 552 21.51 -24.08 21.89
CA GLY A 552 20.09 -23.96 21.54
C GLY A 552 19.58 -22.51 21.54
N CYS A 553 20.34 -21.54 22.04
CA CYS A 553 20.02 -20.12 21.83
C CYS A 553 20.44 -19.65 20.45
N PHE A 554 19.93 -18.52 19.99
CA PHE A 554 20.36 -17.97 18.70
C PHE A 554 21.33 -16.81 18.91
N ALA A 555 22.19 -16.60 17.92
CA ALA A 555 23.07 -15.45 17.91
C ALA A 555 22.30 -14.16 17.60
N THR A 556 22.59 -13.08 18.32
CA THR A 556 22.08 -11.75 18.00
C THR A 556 22.82 -11.21 16.77
N LYS A 557 22.21 -11.35 15.58
CA LYS A 557 22.72 -10.79 14.31
C LYS A 557 21.86 -9.64 13.81
N GLY A 558 22.50 -8.70 13.10
CA GLY A 558 21.87 -7.52 12.53
C GLY A 558 21.67 -6.38 13.52
N SER A 559 21.64 -5.16 13.00
CA SER A 559 21.28 -3.98 13.76
C SER A 559 19.81 -3.61 13.52
N LEU A 560 19.10 -3.27 14.60
CA LEU A 560 17.78 -2.65 14.52
C LEU A 560 17.93 -1.12 14.58
N PHE A 561 17.05 -0.37 13.95
CA PHE A 561 17.12 1.10 14.01
C PHE A 561 16.46 1.64 15.28
N HIS A 562 15.29 1.12 15.66
CA HIS A 562 14.59 1.61 16.85
C HIS A 562 15.08 0.93 18.13
N SER A 563 15.52 1.72 19.11
CA SER A 563 15.90 1.25 20.45
C SER A 563 14.74 0.63 21.24
N SER A 564 13.49 0.99 20.92
CA SER A 564 12.27 0.40 21.49
C SER A 564 12.02 -1.05 21.03
N LEU A 565 12.65 -1.46 19.92
CA LEU A 565 12.69 -2.86 19.44
C LEU A 565 13.98 -3.57 19.86
N LYS A 566 15.01 -2.82 20.27
CA LYS A 566 16.20 -3.38 20.89
C LYS A 566 15.83 -3.81 22.30
N LEU A 567 16.19 -5.04 22.66
CA LEU A 567 16.35 -5.39 24.06
C LEU A 567 17.22 -4.30 24.72
N PRO A 568 16.85 -3.76 25.90
CA PRO A 568 17.76 -2.92 26.65
C PRO A 568 19.10 -3.64 26.74
N ARG A 569 20.23 -2.94 26.54
CA ARG A 569 21.58 -3.52 26.67
C ARG A 569 21.68 -4.21 28.03
N MET A 570 21.46 -5.53 28.06
CA MET A 570 21.65 -6.35 29.24
C MET A 570 23.13 -6.66 29.33
N SER A 571 23.71 -6.40 30.51
CA SER A 571 25.05 -6.88 30.84
C SER A 571 25.05 -8.41 30.81
N SER A 572 25.87 -8.96 29.92
CA SER A 572 26.65 -10.20 30.11
C SER A 572 25.98 -11.56 30.39
N SER A 573 24.66 -11.78 30.24
CA SER A 573 24.14 -13.16 30.39
C SER A 573 22.92 -13.59 29.55
N ALA A 574 22.50 -12.85 28.52
CA ALA A 574 21.27 -13.21 27.81
C ALA A 574 21.27 -13.00 26.28
N PRO A 575 22.11 -13.73 25.50
CA PRO A 575 22.01 -13.76 24.03
C PRO A 575 20.73 -14.44 23.49
N CYS A 576 19.89 -14.97 24.38
CA CYS A 576 18.86 -15.96 24.07
C CYS A 576 17.46 -15.43 23.69
N PHE A 577 17.18 -14.13 23.84
CA PHE A 577 15.80 -13.65 23.94
C PHE A 577 15.19 -13.03 22.67
N ALA A 578 16.01 -12.64 21.70
CA ALA A 578 15.54 -12.08 20.42
C ALA A 578 14.69 -13.06 19.55
N PRO A 579 14.99 -14.38 19.51
CA PRO A 579 14.24 -15.36 18.71
C PRO A 579 12.99 -15.90 19.42
N VAL A 580 13.01 -15.94 20.75
CA VAL A 580 11.94 -16.50 21.60
C VAL A 580 10.65 -15.69 21.49
N ARG A 581 10.74 -14.39 21.22
CA ARG A 581 9.58 -13.49 21.00
C ARG A 581 8.84 -13.71 19.69
N ALA A 582 9.49 -14.38 18.75
CA ALA A 582 9.01 -14.55 17.40
C ALA A 582 8.65 -16.00 17.06
N TRP A 583 9.05 -16.94 17.90
CA TRP A 583 8.86 -18.36 17.62
C TRP A 583 7.57 -18.89 18.24
N HIS A 584 6.45 -18.60 17.55
CA HIS A 584 5.35 -19.55 17.42
C HIS A 584 4.49 -19.18 16.21
N VAL A 585 4.85 -19.84 15.12
CA VAL A 585 4.09 -19.98 13.89
C VAL A 585 3.20 -21.22 14.07
N PRO A 586 1.89 -21.17 13.80
CA PRO A 586 1.01 -22.36 13.84
C PRO A 586 1.37 -23.45 12.79
N PHE A 587 2.46 -23.27 12.03
CA PHE A 587 2.99 -24.17 11.02
C PHE A 587 4.28 -24.91 11.44
N VAL A 588 4.91 -24.54 12.56
CA VAL A 588 5.99 -25.36 13.13
C VAL A 588 5.32 -26.31 14.12
N PRO A 589 5.26 -27.62 13.83
CA PRO A 589 4.76 -28.58 14.80
C PRO A 589 5.53 -28.38 16.11
N THR A 590 4.82 -28.42 17.24
CA THR A 590 5.37 -28.35 18.61
C THR A 590 6.50 -29.37 18.87
N GLN A 591 6.72 -30.29 17.92
CA GLN A 591 7.70 -31.37 17.90
C GLN A 591 8.93 -31.10 17.00
N SER A 592 9.11 -29.91 16.43
CA SER A 592 10.29 -29.62 15.61
C SER A 592 11.58 -29.65 16.45
N LYS A 593 12.66 -30.17 15.86
CA LYS A 593 13.99 -30.25 16.49
C LYS A 593 14.47 -28.87 16.98
N LEU A 594 14.15 -27.81 16.24
CA LEU A 594 14.52 -26.44 16.59
C LEU A 594 13.81 -25.92 17.85
N MET A 595 12.51 -26.25 18.04
CA MET A 595 11.81 -25.88 19.27
C MET A 595 12.41 -26.56 20.49
N GLN A 596 12.64 -27.87 20.42
CA GLN A 596 13.16 -28.63 21.56
C GLN A 596 14.56 -28.15 22.01
N THR A 597 15.45 -27.83 21.06
CA THR A 597 16.76 -27.27 21.38
C THR A 597 16.65 -25.86 21.96
N THR A 598 15.72 -25.04 21.47
CA THR A 598 15.47 -23.70 22.01
C THR A 598 14.96 -23.74 23.45
N PHE A 599 14.00 -24.62 23.77
CA PHE A 599 13.49 -24.78 25.14
C PHE A 599 14.56 -25.25 26.13
N ARG A 600 15.42 -26.17 25.69
CA ARG A 600 16.57 -26.62 26.51
C ARG A 600 17.47 -25.46 26.92
N CYS A 601 17.54 -24.41 26.10
CA CYS A 601 18.34 -23.22 26.44
C CYS A 601 17.61 -22.24 27.36
N LEU A 602 16.28 -22.24 27.37
CA LEU A 602 15.48 -21.35 28.24
C LEU A 602 15.29 -21.91 29.65
N GLN A 603 15.25 -23.23 29.82
CA GLN A 603 15.05 -23.86 31.13
C GLN A 603 16.05 -23.38 32.21
N PRO A 604 17.37 -23.31 31.96
CA PRO A 604 18.32 -22.81 32.96
C PRO A 604 18.13 -21.33 33.27
N ALA A 605 17.59 -20.55 32.34
CA ALA A 605 17.41 -19.12 32.51
C ALA A 605 16.31 -18.80 33.53
N VAL A 606 15.25 -19.62 33.61
CA VAL A 606 14.09 -19.41 34.49
C VAL A 606 14.48 -19.16 35.96
N HIS A 607 15.45 -19.91 36.47
CA HIS A 607 15.85 -19.82 37.88
C HIS A 607 16.80 -18.65 38.18
N ASN A 608 17.44 -18.07 37.17
CA ASN A 608 18.47 -17.02 37.31
C ASN A 608 18.05 -15.64 36.76
N VAL A 609 16.79 -15.48 36.33
CA VAL A 609 16.31 -14.18 35.83
C VAL A 609 16.02 -13.25 37.00
N THR A 610 16.60 -12.05 36.98
CA THR A 610 16.34 -10.97 37.93
C THR A 610 15.61 -9.78 37.29
N ASN A 611 15.44 -9.79 35.97
CA ASN A 611 14.82 -8.71 35.23
C ASN A 611 13.35 -9.02 34.93
N ILE A 612 12.44 -8.25 35.53
CA ILE A 612 10.99 -8.36 35.38
C ILE A 612 10.50 -8.44 33.93
N TYR A 613 11.17 -7.72 33.02
CA TYR A 613 10.84 -7.73 31.60
C TYR A 613 11.13 -9.06 30.94
N THR A 614 12.22 -9.70 31.36
CA THR A 614 12.60 -11.02 30.87
C THR A 614 11.69 -12.10 31.45
N GLU A 615 11.30 -11.97 32.74
CA GLU A 615 10.33 -12.85 33.39
C GLU A 615 8.98 -12.87 32.66
N ALA A 616 8.44 -11.70 32.29
CA ALA A 616 7.17 -11.62 31.58
C ALA A 616 7.21 -12.25 30.18
N VAL A 617 8.31 -12.04 29.44
CA VAL A 617 8.49 -12.65 28.12
C VAL A 617 8.65 -14.16 28.24
N LEU A 618 9.38 -14.65 29.26
CA LEU A 618 9.50 -16.08 29.55
C LEU A 618 8.15 -16.69 29.92
N ALA A 619 7.39 -16.05 30.81
CA ALA A 619 6.06 -16.51 31.20
C ALA A 619 5.16 -16.71 29.97
N TYR A 620 5.19 -15.76 29.03
CA TYR A 620 4.45 -15.91 27.77
C TYR A 620 5.02 -17.02 26.87
N ALA A 621 6.34 -17.13 26.75
CA ALA A 621 6.99 -18.17 25.94
C ALA A 621 6.66 -19.59 26.44
N PHE A 622 6.76 -19.85 27.74
CA PHE A 622 6.38 -21.14 28.35
C PHE A 622 4.87 -21.39 28.25
N ALA A 623 4.04 -20.36 28.39
CA ALA A 623 2.59 -20.51 28.22
C ALA A 623 2.21 -20.94 26.80
N LEU A 624 2.95 -20.47 25.79
CA LEU A 624 2.80 -20.91 24.40
C LEU A 624 3.35 -22.32 24.16
N ALA A 625 4.45 -22.67 24.84
CA ALA A 625 5.08 -23.98 24.75
C ALA A 625 4.23 -25.12 25.31
N GLY A 626 3.29 -24.80 26.19
CA GLY A 626 2.47 -25.77 26.91
C GLY A 626 3.04 -26.20 28.26
N ASP A 627 4.13 -25.58 28.73
CA ASP A 627 4.68 -25.78 30.07
C ASP A 627 3.99 -24.83 31.06
N TYR A 628 2.82 -25.26 31.53
CA TYR A 628 1.97 -24.44 32.39
C TYR A 628 2.44 -24.38 33.85
N GLU A 629 3.29 -25.31 34.29
CA GLU A 629 3.87 -25.30 35.65
C GLU A 629 4.88 -24.16 35.77
N THR A 630 5.87 -24.11 34.88
CA THR A 630 6.85 -23.02 34.81
C THR A 630 6.19 -21.67 34.56
N THR A 631 5.14 -21.65 33.72
CA THR A 631 4.33 -20.45 33.47
C THR A 631 3.71 -19.93 34.77
N GLN A 632 3.13 -20.81 35.59
CA GLN A 632 2.47 -20.43 36.83
C GLN A 632 3.49 -19.95 37.87
N GLU A 633 4.67 -20.58 37.96
CA GLU A 633 5.77 -20.12 38.82
C GLU A 633 6.20 -18.68 38.48
N LEU A 634 6.43 -18.41 37.20
CA LEU A 634 6.82 -17.07 36.74
C LEU A 634 5.70 -16.04 36.95
N LEU A 635 4.43 -16.42 36.73
CA LEU A 635 3.29 -15.53 36.97
C LEU A 635 3.13 -15.20 38.46
N TYR A 636 3.39 -16.15 39.36
CA TYR A 636 3.38 -15.91 40.80
C TYR A 636 4.44 -14.88 41.21
N LYS A 637 5.69 -15.02 40.72
CA LYS A 637 6.76 -14.04 40.95
C LYS A 637 6.40 -12.65 40.41
N LEU A 638 5.82 -12.60 39.21
CA LEU A 638 5.35 -11.35 38.61
C LEU A 638 4.20 -10.73 39.42
N GLU A 639 3.32 -11.53 40.00
CA GLU A 639 2.19 -11.04 40.79
C GLU A 639 2.63 -10.30 42.06
N GLU A 640 3.72 -10.74 42.71
CA GLU A 640 4.33 -10.06 43.85
C GLU A 640 4.91 -8.69 43.49
N GLN A 641 5.36 -8.53 42.24
CA GLN A 641 5.95 -7.28 41.72
C GLN A 641 4.91 -6.36 41.04
N ALA A 642 3.62 -6.71 41.10
CA ALA A 642 2.57 -5.98 40.39
C ALA A 642 2.20 -4.66 41.08
N ILE A 643 2.09 -3.59 40.31
CA ILE A 643 1.67 -2.27 40.79
C ILE A 643 0.14 -2.18 40.66
N ARG A 644 -0.55 -2.16 41.81
CA ARG A 644 -2.02 -2.15 41.89
C ARG A 644 -2.54 -0.80 42.38
N SER A 645 -3.37 -0.13 41.59
CA SER A 645 -3.99 1.14 41.98
C SER A 645 -5.35 1.33 41.32
N GLY A 646 -6.40 1.61 42.11
CA GLY A 646 -7.74 1.92 41.60
C GLY A 646 -8.31 0.86 40.65
N GLY A 647 -8.11 -0.43 40.94
CA GLY A 647 -8.56 -1.55 40.09
C GLY A 647 -7.72 -1.80 38.83
N GLN A 648 -6.65 -1.03 38.61
CA GLN A 648 -5.69 -1.21 37.53
C GLN A 648 -4.46 -1.99 38.01
N ILE A 649 -3.91 -2.83 37.15
CA ILE A 649 -2.73 -3.64 37.41
C ILE A 649 -1.73 -3.42 36.27
N HIS A 650 -0.49 -3.09 36.59
CA HIS A 650 0.59 -2.93 35.62
C HIS A 650 1.95 -3.23 36.23
N TRP A 651 2.98 -3.29 35.38
CA TRP A 651 4.35 -3.53 35.77
C TRP A 651 5.27 -2.47 35.17
N SER A 652 6.30 -2.08 35.92
CA SER A 652 7.35 -1.18 35.44
C SER A 652 8.73 -1.64 35.92
N PRO A 653 9.77 -1.61 35.08
CA PRO A 653 11.15 -1.92 35.49
C PRO A 653 11.75 -0.90 36.48
N LYS A 654 11.18 0.31 36.57
CA LYS A 654 11.64 1.39 37.46
C LYS A 654 10.45 2.09 38.13
N PRO A 655 9.87 1.51 39.20
CA PRO A 655 8.64 2.03 39.82
C PRO A 655 8.77 3.44 40.42
N SER A 656 9.98 3.89 40.74
CA SER A 656 10.24 5.16 41.47
C SER A 656 10.72 6.32 40.59
N SER A 657 10.90 6.15 39.27
CA SER A 657 11.30 7.27 38.42
C SER A 657 10.08 8.13 38.08
N PRO A 658 10.14 9.47 38.25
CA PRO A 658 9.04 10.34 37.84
C PRO A 658 8.72 10.10 36.36
N ALA A 659 7.42 10.10 36.03
CA ALA A 659 6.96 10.02 34.64
C ALA A 659 7.73 11.05 33.82
N PHE A 660 8.49 10.57 32.82
CA PHE A 660 9.37 11.42 32.02
C PHE A 660 8.54 12.55 31.41
N THR A 661 8.78 13.80 31.82
CA THR A 661 8.09 15.01 31.33
C THR A 661 8.61 15.48 29.97
N GLY A 662 9.42 14.65 29.30
CA GLY A 662 9.93 14.91 27.96
C GLY A 662 8.85 14.79 26.89
N PHE A 663 9.10 15.39 25.73
CA PHE A 663 8.20 15.39 24.57
C PHE A 663 7.89 13.99 24.01
N TRP A 664 8.75 13.01 24.31
CA TRP A 664 8.59 11.59 23.97
C TRP A 664 8.63 10.74 25.25
N PRO A 665 7.52 10.12 25.68
CA PRO A 665 7.48 9.30 26.89
C PRO A 665 8.10 7.92 26.64
N GLY A 666 9.43 7.84 26.57
CA GLY A 666 10.15 6.58 26.36
C GLY A 666 9.95 5.54 27.48
N THR A 667 9.67 5.99 28.71
CA THR A 667 9.46 5.10 29.86
C THR A 667 8.11 4.37 29.80
N GLN A 668 7.07 4.99 29.25
CA GLN A 668 5.73 4.39 29.15
C GLN A 668 5.68 3.21 28.17
N SER A 669 6.49 3.25 27.10
CA SER A 669 6.47 2.21 26.07
C SER A 669 6.92 0.83 26.59
N MET A 670 7.93 0.81 27.46
CA MET A 670 8.44 -0.44 28.05
C MET A 670 7.46 -1.04 29.04
N ASP A 671 6.79 -0.20 29.84
CA ASP A 671 5.75 -0.62 30.79
C ASP A 671 4.55 -1.24 30.05
N ILE A 672 4.16 -0.67 28.91
CA ILE A 672 3.07 -1.19 28.06
C ILE A 672 3.43 -2.57 27.49
N GLU A 673 4.62 -2.73 26.90
CA GLU A 673 5.04 -4.02 26.33
C GLU A 673 5.12 -5.12 27.41
N LEU A 674 5.78 -4.81 28.54
CA LEU A 674 5.91 -5.70 29.69
C LEU A 674 4.53 -6.18 30.17
N THR A 675 3.65 -5.23 30.46
CA THR A 675 2.30 -5.50 30.96
C THR A 675 1.46 -6.30 29.94
N ALA A 676 1.64 -6.04 28.64
CA ALA A 676 0.97 -6.78 27.58
C ALA A 676 1.44 -8.25 27.47
N TYR A 677 2.72 -8.56 27.69
CA TYR A 677 3.18 -9.96 27.74
C TYR A 677 2.61 -10.71 28.94
N VAL A 678 2.52 -10.07 30.10
CA VAL A 678 1.90 -10.70 31.29
C VAL A 678 0.44 -11.04 30.98
N LEU A 679 -0.32 -10.12 30.37
CA LEU A 679 -1.69 -10.39 29.92
C LEU A 679 -1.75 -11.57 28.93
N LEU A 680 -0.85 -11.61 27.95
CA LEU A 680 -0.76 -12.71 27.00
C LEU A 680 -0.44 -14.05 27.69
N ALA A 681 0.44 -14.07 28.69
CA ALA A 681 0.76 -15.27 29.46
C ALA A 681 -0.48 -15.82 30.19
N TYR A 682 -1.23 -14.96 30.91
CA TYR A 682 -2.50 -15.35 31.53
C TYR A 682 -3.51 -15.93 30.53
N LEU A 683 -3.68 -15.27 29.38
CA LEU A 683 -4.67 -15.66 28.37
C LEU A 683 -4.26 -16.87 27.52
N SER A 684 -2.99 -17.30 27.59
CA SER A 684 -2.46 -18.43 26.82
C SER A 684 -2.64 -19.78 27.51
N LYS A 685 -3.05 -19.79 28.78
CA LYS A 685 -3.42 -21.04 29.48
C LYS A 685 -4.65 -21.71 28.82
N PRO A 686 -4.72 -23.05 28.79
CA PRO A 686 -5.80 -23.80 28.18
C PRO A 686 -7.10 -23.65 28.97
N ARG A 687 -6.99 -23.60 30.31
CA ARG A 687 -8.07 -23.24 31.24
C ARG A 687 -7.68 -21.95 31.94
N VAL A 688 -8.52 -20.92 31.79
CA VAL A 688 -8.33 -19.63 32.45
C VAL A 688 -9.39 -19.53 33.53
N HIS A 689 -8.98 -19.48 34.79
CA HIS A 689 -9.90 -19.45 35.93
C HIS A 689 -10.54 -18.07 36.07
N ALA A 690 -11.62 -17.97 36.84
CA ALA A 690 -12.28 -16.69 37.12
C ALA A 690 -11.31 -15.68 37.76
N GLY A 691 -10.41 -16.14 38.64
CA GLY A 691 -9.34 -15.33 39.24
C GLY A 691 -8.39 -14.75 38.18
N ASP A 692 -7.90 -15.58 37.26
CA ASP A 692 -7.04 -15.12 36.14
C ASP A 692 -7.76 -14.06 35.30
N MET A 693 -9.07 -14.23 35.06
CA MET A 693 -9.87 -13.24 34.30
C MET A 693 -10.06 -11.92 35.06
N THR A 694 -10.18 -11.95 36.40
CA THR A 694 -10.25 -10.71 37.20
C THR A 694 -8.93 -9.95 37.16
N THR A 695 -7.79 -10.65 37.24
CA THR A 695 -6.47 -10.05 37.08
C THR A 695 -6.31 -9.50 35.66
N ALA A 696 -6.67 -10.27 34.63
CA ALA A 696 -6.63 -9.83 33.24
C ALA A 696 -7.49 -8.56 33.00
N ALA A 697 -8.66 -8.47 33.62
CA ALA A 697 -9.50 -7.27 33.53
C ALA A 697 -8.83 -6.03 34.13
N GLY A 698 -8.13 -6.18 35.27
CA GLY A 698 -7.35 -5.10 35.87
C GLY A 698 -6.17 -4.65 35.00
N ILE A 699 -5.53 -5.59 34.29
CA ILE A 699 -4.47 -5.29 33.31
C ILE A 699 -5.02 -4.53 32.10
N VAL A 700 -6.15 -4.98 31.55
CA VAL A 700 -6.81 -4.34 30.40
C VAL A 700 -7.31 -2.94 30.76
N ALA A 701 -7.81 -2.73 31.98
CA ALA A 701 -8.21 -1.41 32.47
C ALA A 701 -7.05 -0.40 32.47
N TRP A 702 -5.82 -0.86 32.73
CA TRP A 702 -4.63 -0.02 32.61
C TRP A 702 -4.19 0.18 31.16
N LEU A 703 -4.08 -0.90 30.37
CA LEU A 703 -3.63 -0.83 28.96
C LEU A 703 -4.54 0.07 28.11
N THR A 704 -5.85 0.01 28.32
CA THR A 704 -6.82 0.87 27.61
C THR A 704 -6.56 2.35 27.83
N ARG A 705 -6.10 2.76 29.02
CA ARG A 705 -5.72 4.15 29.34
C ARG A 705 -4.44 4.62 28.68
N GLN A 706 -3.59 3.68 28.24
CA GLN A 706 -2.33 3.99 27.56
C GLN A 706 -2.48 4.11 26.03
N GLN A 707 -3.68 3.87 25.48
CA GLN A 707 -3.90 4.01 24.04
C GLN A 707 -3.79 5.46 23.58
N ASN A 708 -3.09 5.66 22.48
CA ASN A 708 -3.02 6.92 21.75
C ASN A 708 -4.36 7.24 21.06
N ALA A 709 -4.46 8.44 20.48
CA ALA A 709 -5.67 8.96 19.82
C ALA A 709 -6.20 8.14 18.63
N TYR A 710 -5.45 7.15 18.14
CA TYR A 710 -5.78 6.32 16.98
C TYR A 710 -6.00 4.85 17.35
N GLY A 711 -5.87 4.50 18.64
CA GLY A 711 -6.06 3.13 19.13
C GLY A 711 -4.79 2.28 19.16
N GLY A 712 -3.62 2.81 18.78
CA GLY A 712 -2.32 2.19 19.05
C GLY A 712 -1.67 2.74 20.32
N PHE A 713 -0.35 2.58 20.46
CA PHE A 713 0.41 2.93 21.67
C PHE A 713 1.62 3.82 21.32
N ALA A 714 2.60 3.91 22.23
CA ALA A 714 3.69 4.87 22.14
C ALA A 714 4.77 4.49 21.12
N SER A 715 5.00 3.19 20.88
CA SER A 715 6.02 2.69 19.95
C SER A 715 5.49 1.60 19.02
N THR A 716 6.42 0.99 18.28
CA THR A 716 6.16 -0.11 17.35
C THR A 716 5.79 -1.39 18.10
N GLN A 717 6.67 -1.82 19.00
CA GLN A 717 6.59 -3.11 19.66
C GLN A 717 5.44 -3.17 20.65
N ASP A 718 5.31 -2.13 21.47
CA ASP A 718 4.24 -2.05 22.47
C ASP A 718 2.86 -2.12 21.80
N THR A 719 2.70 -1.47 20.65
CA THR A 719 1.45 -1.46 19.89
C THR A 719 1.12 -2.85 19.36
N VAL A 720 2.10 -3.54 18.77
CA VAL A 720 1.90 -4.90 18.22
C VAL A 720 1.51 -5.86 19.34
N VAL A 721 2.25 -5.88 20.45
CA VAL A 721 2.03 -6.83 21.55
C VAL A 721 0.75 -6.49 22.33
N ALA A 722 0.51 -5.21 22.63
CA ALA A 722 -0.70 -4.79 23.33
C ALA A 722 -1.96 -5.04 22.50
N LEU A 723 -1.96 -4.76 21.19
CA LEU A 723 -3.10 -5.09 20.33
C LEU A 723 -3.31 -6.61 20.22
N GLN A 724 -2.24 -7.41 20.19
CA GLN A 724 -2.35 -8.87 20.26
C GLN A 724 -3.02 -9.32 21.56
N ALA A 725 -2.62 -8.73 22.70
CA ALA A 725 -3.15 -9.04 24.01
C ALA A 725 -4.62 -8.62 24.17
N LEU A 726 -4.96 -7.40 23.77
CA LEU A 726 -6.33 -6.86 23.79
C LEU A 726 -7.26 -7.65 22.86
N ALA A 727 -6.81 -8.02 21.66
CA ALA A 727 -7.56 -8.88 20.74
C ALA A 727 -7.86 -10.26 21.37
N LYS A 728 -6.88 -10.85 22.06
CA LYS A 728 -7.04 -12.15 22.72
C LYS A 728 -8.00 -12.06 23.92
N TYR A 729 -7.93 -10.99 24.69
CA TYR A 729 -8.84 -10.72 25.81
C TYR A 729 -10.27 -10.47 25.31
N ALA A 730 -10.43 -9.60 24.31
CA ALA A 730 -11.71 -9.28 23.70
C ALA A 730 -12.38 -10.53 23.13
N ALA A 731 -11.62 -11.43 22.48
CA ALA A 731 -12.15 -12.70 21.98
C ALA A 731 -12.70 -13.62 23.08
N ARG A 732 -12.18 -13.54 24.32
CA ARG A 732 -12.62 -14.36 25.46
C ARG A 732 -13.77 -13.72 26.24
N THR A 733 -13.86 -12.40 26.26
CA THR A 733 -14.88 -11.63 27.00
C THR A 733 -16.06 -11.20 26.14
N PHE A 734 -16.01 -11.52 24.84
CA PHE A 734 -17.07 -11.20 23.90
C PHE A 734 -18.41 -11.83 24.31
N SER A 735 -19.47 -11.01 24.27
CA SER A 735 -20.85 -11.42 24.51
C SER A 735 -21.78 -10.69 23.54
N THR A 736 -22.72 -11.40 22.91
CA THR A 736 -23.65 -10.83 21.92
C THR A 736 -24.83 -10.08 22.54
N SER A 737 -25.03 -10.21 23.86
CA SER A 737 -26.17 -9.64 24.57
C SER A 737 -25.86 -8.28 25.17
N GLY A 738 -26.67 -7.27 24.85
CA GLY A 738 -26.68 -5.99 25.58
C GLY A 738 -27.00 -4.80 24.70
N GLN A 739 -27.80 -3.89 25.24
CA GLN A 739 -28.00 -2.55 24.70
C GLN A 739 -27.44 -1.55 25.71
N VAL A 740 -26.71 -0.56 25.21
CA VAL A 740 -26.07 0.44 26.06
C VAL A 740 -26.41 1.83 25.56
N LEU A 741 -26.80 2.69 26.49
CA LEU A 741 -27.00 4.11 26.28
C LEU A 741 -25.88 4.86 27.00
N VAL A 742 -25.04 5.54 26.24
CA VAL A 742 -24.00 6.42 26.78
C VAL A 742 -24.48 7.86 26.71
N ARG A 743 -24.41 8.58 27.82
CA ARG A 743 -24.70 10.01 27.89
C ARG A 743 -23.45 10.76 28.28
N VAL A 744 -23.07 11.74 27.47
CA VAL A 744 -21.94 12.63 27.72
C VAL A 744 -22.52 14.01 28.03
N LYS A 745 -22.22 14.52 29.22
CA LYS A 745 -22.73 15.80 29.71
C LYS A 745 -21.58 16.72 30.14
N SER A 746 -21.74 18.02 29.99
CA SER A 746 -20.89 19.02 30.63
C SER A 746 -21.67 19.84 31.65
N GLN A 747 -20.96 20.58 32.49
CA GLN A 747 -21.58 21.53 33.41
C GLN A 747 -22.17 22.76 32.70
N ARG A 748 -21.74 23.09 31.48
CA ARG A 748 -22.15 24.32 30.76
C ARG A 748 -23.23 24.07 29.70
N GLY A 749 -23.83 22.87 29.66
CA GLY A 749 -25.02 22.57 28.87
C GLY A 749 -24.81 21.61 27.69
N PHE A 750 -23.58 21.22 27.36
CA PHE A 750 -23.34 20.17 26.38
C PHE A 750 -23.97 18.84 26.81
N GLY A 751 -24.74 18.23 25.93
CA GLY A 751 -25.37 16.93 26.14
C GLY A 751 -25.45 16.14 24.83
N LYS A 752 -24.83 14.96 24.80
CA LYS A 752 -24.95 14.02 23.67
C LYS A 752 -25.20 12.62 24.16
N ALA A 753 -26.08 11.90 23.48
CA ALA A 753 -26.36 10.50 23.76
C ALA A 753 -25.95 9.60 22.58
N PHE A 754 -25.37 8.46 22.88
CA PHE A 754 -24.95 7.43 21.93
C PHE A 754 -25.64 6.12 22.28
N GLN A 755 -26.22 5.47 21.28
CA GLN A 755 -26.80 4.13 21.44
C GLN A 755 -25.88 3.11 20.81
N VAL A 756 -25.46 2.14 21.62
CA VAL A 756 -24.62 1.02 21.20
C VAL A 756 -25.47 -0.24 21.33
N ASN A 757 -25.76 -0.86 20.19
CA ASN A 757 -26.44 -2.14 20.08
C ASN A 757 -25.55 -3.14 19.34
N HIS A 758 -26.00 -4.39 19.20
CA HIS A 758 -25.24 -5.43 18.50
C HIS A 758 -24.77 -5.02 17.09
N GLN A 759 -25.64 -4.37 16.30
CA GLN A 759 -25.31 -3.94 14.94
C GLN A 759 -24.30 -2.78 14.89
N LYS A 760 -24.35 -1.87 15.86
CA LYS A 760 -23.49 -0.68 15.94
C LYS A 760 -22.27 -0.88 16.84
N ARG A 761 -21.98 -2.12 17.26
CA ARG A 761 -20.89 -2.42 18.20
C ARG A 761 -19.51 -2.04 17.66
N LEU A 762 -19.22 -2.41 16.41
CA LEU A 762 -17.97 -2.11 15.72
C LEU A 762 -17.92 -0.68 15.16
N LEU A 763 -19.05 0.04 15.17
CA LEU A 763 -19.13 1.40 14.67
C LEU A 763 -18.64 2.36 15.76
N VAL A 764 -17.49 2.98 15.52
CA VAL A 764 -17.02 4.09 16.35
C VAL A 764 -17.88 5.32 16.08
N GLN A 765 -18.59 5.77 17.11
CA GLN A 765 -19.42 6.98 17.07
C GLN A 765 -18.62 8.13 17.69
N GLN A 766 -18.42 9.21 16.93
CA GLN A 766 -17.61 10.35 17.36
C GLN A 766 -18.45 11.63 17.45
N ALA A 767 -18.16 12.47 18.45
CA ALA A 767 -18.69 13.83 18.54
C ALA A 767 -17.60 14.83 18.93
N ALA A 768 -17.68 16.03 18.38
CA ALA A 768 -16.83 17.15 18.79
C ALA A 768 -17.31 17.71 20.14
N LEU A 769 -16.38 17.96 21.05
CA LEU A 769 -16.63 18.63 22.32
C LEU A 769 -16.34 20.13 22.12
N THR A 770 -17.38 20.96 22.22
CA THR A 770 -17.30 22.40 21.92
C THR A 770 -16.84 23.25 23.11
N GLU A 771 -16.95 22.73 24.33
CA GLU A 771 -16.64 23.46 25.57
C GLU A 771 -15.25 23.10 26.12
N VAL A 772 -14.20 23.54 25.43
CA VAL A 772 -12.80 23.31 25.84
C VAL A 772 -12.17 24.65 26.27
N PRO A 773 -11.55 24.76 27.47
CA PRO A 773 -11.40 23.74 28.51
C PRO A 773 -12.70 23.51 29.30
N GLY A 774 -12.87 22.30 29.82
CA GLY A 774 -14.11 21.91 30.51
C GLY A 774 -14.04 20.50 31.12
N GLN A 775 -15.03 20.19 31.97
CA GLN A 775 -15.21 18.87 32.56
C GLN A 775 -16.43 18.19 31.92
N PHE A 776 -16.24 16.96 31.48
CA PHE A 776 -17.26 16.13 30.85
C PHE A 776 -17.49 14.88 31.68
N LEU A 777 -18.75 14.57 31.98
CA LEU A 777 -19.18 13.36 32.65
C LEU A 777 -19.71 12.37 31.60
N VAL A 778 -19.12 11.18 31.54
CA VAL A 778 -19.55 10.08 30.68
C VAL A 778 -20.30 9.08 31.55
N GLN A 779 -21.60 8.93 31.31
CA GLN A 779 -22.48 8.00 32.04
C GLN A 779 -22.92 6.87 31.10
N VAL A 780 -22.77 5.62 31.55
CA VAL A 780 -23.08 4.42 30.77
C VAL A 780 -24.19 3.63 31.46
N HIS A 781 -25.32 3.50 30.77
CA HIS A 781 -26.49 2.74 31.23
C HIS A 781 -26.67 1.48 30.38
N GLY A 782 -26.95 0.34 31.00
CA GLY A 782 -27.25 -0.92 30.29
C GLY A 782 -26.52 -2.12 30.88
N SER A 783 -26.28 -3.13 30.06
CA SER A 783 -25.71 -4.43 30.48
C SER A 783 -24.42 -4.84 29.78
N SER A 784 -23.87 -3.99 28.89
CA SER A 784 -22.63 -4.28 28.15
C SER A 784 -21.58 -3.20 28.39
N CYS A 785 -20.31 -3.58 28.26
CA CYS A 785 -19.18 -2.66 28.33
C CYS A 785 -19.12 -1.76 27.10
N VAL A 786 -18.62 -0.54 27.29
CA VAL A 786 -18.34 0.43 26.24
C VAL A 786 -16.94 1.00 26.44
N PHE A 787 -16.21 1.14 25.34
CA PHE A 787 -14.94 1.85 25.29
C PHE A 787 -15.20 3.31 24.92
N ALA A 788 -14.78 4.23 25.78
CA ALA A 788 -14.88 5.66 25.56
C ALA A 788 -13.47 6.26 25.49
N GLN A 789 -13.20 7.06 24.47
CA GLN A 789 -11.93 7.75 24.31
C GLN A 789 -12.17 9.23 23.99
N THR A 790 -11.67 10.11 24.85
CA THR A 790 -11.65 11.55 24.63
C THR A 790 -10.25 11.98 24.20
N VAL A 791 -10.15 12.63 23.05
CA VAL A 791 -8.88 13.14 22.52
C VAL A 791 -8.92 14.66 22.49
N LEU A 792 -7.97 15.29 23.16
CA LEU A 792 -7.70 16.71 23.15
C LEU A 792 -6.46 16.99 22.29
N ARG A 793 -6.61 17.87 21.30
CA ARG A 793 -5.53 18.30 20.40
C ARG A 793 -5.38 19.82 20.49
N TYR A 794 -4.17 20.31 20.69
CA TYR A 794 -3.87 21.74 20.68
C TYR A 794 -2.45 21.95 20.18
N HIS A 795 -2.11 23.17 19.76
CA HIS A 795 -0.74 23.51 19.40
C HIS A 795 -0.09 24.36 20.49
N GLN A 796 1.20 24.13 20.70
CA GLN A 796 2.04 24.95 21.57
C GLN A 796 3.20 25.53 20.77
N PRO A 797 3.65 26.76 21.06
CA PRO A 797 4.90 27.28 20.55
C PRO A 797 6.02 26.28 20.80
N THR A 798 6.90 26.13 19.81
CA THR A 798 8.00 25.17 19.85
C THR A 798 8.81 25.41 21.14
N PRO A 799 8.85 24.44 22.08
CA PRO A 799 9.62 24.62 23.30
C PRO A 799 11.10 24.74 22.92
N GLN A 800 11.81 25.70 23.53
CA GLN A 800 13.27 25.74 23.47
C GLN A 800 13.82 24.58 24.31
N ALA A 801 13.80 23.37 23.76
CA ALA A 801 14.39 22.21 24.40
C ALA A 801 15.92 22.29 24.31
N ALA A 802 16.61 21.81 25.33
CA ALA A 802 18.05 21.60 25.30
C ALA A 802 18.39 20.72 24.08
N VAL A 803 19.18 21.30 23.19
CA VAL A 803 19.51 20.82 21.85
C VAL A 803 19.98 19.36 21.88
N THR A 804 19.20 18.43 21.31
CA THR A 804 19.65 17.03 21.12
C THR A 804 20.44 16.84 19.82
N PHE A 805 20.37 17.81 18.89
CA PHE A 805 21.08 17.77 17.60
C PHE A 805 21.51 19.19 17.18
N THR A 806 22.72 19.33 16.65
CA THR A 806 23.23 20.64 16.18
C THR A 806 22.90 20.82 14.70
N LEU A 807 22.13 21.85 14.38
CA LEU A 807 21.85 22.24 12.99
C LEU A 807 22.94 23.20 12.50
N ARG A 808 23.66 22.87 11.41
CA ARG A 808 24.59 23.78 10.74
C ARG A 808 24.14 24.02 9.30
N VAL A 809 23.66 25.23 9.02
CA VAL A 809 23.28 25.63 7.66
C VAL A 809 24.47 26.34 7.03
N ASN A 810 25.02 25.78 5.96
CA ASN A 810 26.07 26.42 5.17
C ASN A 810 25.50 26.77 3.80
N THR A 811 25.54 28.03 3.43
CA THR A 811 25.22 28.47 2.06
C THR A 811 26.51 28.58 1.27
N GLU A 812 26.68 27.74 0.27
CA GLU A 812 27.83 27.78 -0.64
C GLU A 812 27.36 28.21 -2.03
N LEU A 813 28.08 29.17 -2.64
CA LEU A 813 27.92 29.52 -4.05
C LEU A 813 28.67 28.48 -4.87
N THR A 814 27.97 27.47 -5.38
CA THR A 814 28.58 26.38 -6.16
C THR A 814 29.05 26.81 -7.54
N ASN A 815 28.57 27.94 -8.09
CA ASN A 815 28.98 28.39 -9.41
C ASN A 815 28.84 29.92 -9.59
N CYS A 816 29.96 30.65 -9.62
CA CYS A 816 29.95 32.11 -9.82
C CYS A 816 29.61 32.53 -11.26
N ASN A 817 29.66 31.60 -12.22
CA ASN A 817 29.42 31.87 -13.65
C ASN A 817 27.94 31.82 -14.06
N GLN A 818 27.06 31.30 -13.20
CA GLN A 818 25.61 31.38 -13.38
C GLN A 818 25.05 32.35 -12.34
N ALA A 819 24.91 33.61 -12.74
CA ALA A 819 24.26 34.61 -11.91
C ALA A 819 22.87 34.08 -11.47
N ASN A 820 22.73 33.76 -10.18
CA ASN A 820 21.51 33.44 -9.42
C ASN A 820 21.29 32.00 -8.91
N ALA A 821 22.17 31.02 -9.15
CA ALA A 821 22.02 29.70 -8.53
C ALA A 821 22.66 29.64 -7.12
N ARG A 822 21.95 30.14 -6.09
CA ARG A 822 22.34 29.89 -4.68
C ARG A 822 21.79 28.53 -4.25
N VAL A 823 22.67 27.53 -4.12
CA VAL A 823 22.30 26.23 -3.56
C VAL A 823 22.41 26.30 -2.04
N LEU A 824 21.28 26.18 -1.34
CA LEU A 824 21.24 26.07 0.11
C LEU A 824 21.49 24.61 0.52
N THR A 825 22.64 24.34 1.14
CA THR A 825 22.96 23.01 1.68
C THR A 825 22.74 23.01 3.19
N VAL A 826 21.70 22.33 3.64
CA VAL A 826 21.42 22.16 5.08
C VAL A 826 22.11 20.89 5.57
N ARG A 827 23.10 21.01 6.48
CA ARG A 827 23.72 19.85 7.14
C ARG A 827 23.19 19.72 8.57
N ILE A 828 22.41 18.68 8.80
CA ILE A 828 21.88 18.35 10.13
C ILE A 828 22.80 17.32 10.77
N LEU A 829 23.43 17.67 11.89
CA LEU A 829 24.31 16.77 12.64
C LEU A 829 23.62 16.39 13.96
N ALA A 830 23.16 15.16 14.06
CA ALA A 830 22.74 14.57 15.33
C ALA A 830 23.96 13.89 15.99
N ARG A 831 24.14 14.07 17.30
CA ARG A 831 25.19 13.42 18.09
C ARG A 831 24.61 12.28 18.91
#